data_AF-A0A4P5YLG0-F1
#
_entry.id   AF-A0A4P5YLG0-F1
#
_cell.length_a   1.000
_cell.length_b   1.000
_cell.length_c   1.000
_cell.angle_alpha   90.00
_cell.angle_beta   90.00
_cell.angle_gamma   90.00
#
_symmetry.space_group_name_H-M   'P 1'
#
loop_
_entity.id
_entity.type
_entity.pdbx_description
1 polymer ?
#
loop_
_entity_poly.entity_id
_entity_poly.type
_entity_poly.pdbx_seq_one_letter_code
_entity_poly.pdbx_strand_id
1 'polypeptide(L)'
;MPAGSPRGSYWHWWGEPLFGYYREDIDGYVIRRHAQMLTDAGIDFIAFDTTNYGIWGGNRGAFYDKAYRLIISTYTEIRAKGGKTPHICWMLGQNPGNAKLALTDLWNEYYSKDPESPLWFRWEGKPVVYCNKKWVSDPAQLAFFTFRAWAPNYTSGGTYPANSWSWLSLYPQAVCPAPGNPREYISVGVAQNALAINGSGPIPLNHRDKSGNFIGRGRSFHNGIQPLSQNPLDPAYPSAQGLNFQEQWDRAHEVDPSIVFVTGWNEWTASRWSSFGPQKEPMGCLVDQFTPEFSRDIEPTREKVGGIADHYYRQLITNVRRYKGAQRLPAVSAPKTITVDGDATDWIDVLPEYRDDVGDPADRNSPGSGSAGPYVNKSGLNDLRLGKVARDKETIYFLMETEADLKPCNGKSWMRLYIGTDQKTTRWNGFHFVIRHDTKADNRSVLERHSDDRTWSVVSEQIVRGQRGKVLELAIPRKLLGIADDTPLALTFKWHDQEQVPADEMDAYINGDAAPNGRFAYRYREVQPSVEYIRNQYAALGERLPLKIGEAIGTRFATSVSTSALEVHSPSYGNNIGGLTLRLHKWQGDFASSIAGPVIAQQKFVNFNDNAWLRLKYPAQPAGSYLWVLDDPAEQVGVWLYGKSNVPGVTTYRNGKDIEGGCVWRLTYVGQ
;
A
#
# COMPACT_ATOMS: atom_id res chain seq x y z
N MET A 1 27.59 -16.72 -6.81
CA MET A 1 26.62 -17.27 -5.83
C MET A 1 26.61 -16.32 -4.64
N PRO A 2 25.46 -15.75 -4.27
CA PRO A 2 25.35 -14.87 -3.10
C PRO A 2 25.76 -15.57 -1.81
N ALA A 3 26.20 -14.82 -0.79
CA ALA A 3 26.67 -15.36 0.49
C ALA A 3 25.59 -16.16 1.24
N GLY A 4 24.31 -15.85 1.01
CA GLY A 4 23.17 -16.60 1.54
C GLY A 4 22.97 -17.99 0.93
N SER A 5 23.60 -18.31 -0.21
CA SER A 5 23.45 -19.61 -0.88
C SER A 5 24.53 -20.59 -0.39
N PRO A 6 24.19 -21.66 0.36
CA PRO A 6 25.19 -22.64 0.77
C PRO A 6 25.87 -23.28 -0.46
N ARG A 7 27.19 -23.52 -0.39
CA ARG A 7 27.92 -24.16 -1.51
C ARG A 7 27.39 -25.57 -1.73
N GLY A 8 27.04 -25.90 -2.98
CA GLY A 8 26.44 -27.19 -3.34
C GLY A 8 24.95 -27.32 -3.00
N SER A 9 24.31 -26.25 -2.54
CA SER A 9 22.87 -26.22 -2.23
C SER A 9 22.00 -26.31 -3.48
N TYR A 10 20.82 -26.89 -3.29
CA TYR A 10 19.71 -26.89 -4.23
C TYR A 10 18.96 -25.53 -4.28
N TRP A 11 19.08 -24.73 -3.22
CA TRP A 11 18.43 -23.42 -3.06
C TRP A 11 19.42 -22.27 -3.24
N HIS A 12 19.02 -21.27 -4.04
CA HIS A 12 19.85 -20.12 -4.41
C HIS A 12 19.10 -18.80 -4.20
N TRP A 13 19.77 -17.83 -3.59
CA TRP A 13 19.25 -16.47 -3.44
C TRP A 13 19.37 -15.69 -4.76
N TRP A 14 18.33 -14.93 -5.13
CA TRP A 14 18.35 -14.10 -6.35
C TRP A 14 18.94 -12.69 -6.14
N GLY A 15 18.92 -12.21 -4.89
CA GLY A 15 19.40 -10.89 -4.47
C GLY A 15 19.68 -10.84 -2.97
N GLU A 16 20.09 -9.67 -2.47
CA GLU A 16 20.26 -9.44 -1.03
C GLU A 16 19.07 -8.64 -0.47
N PRO A 17 18.30 -9.19 0.49
CA PRO A 17 17.25 -8.44 1.18
C PRO A 17 17.80 -7.21 1.89
N LEU A 18 16.96 -6.19 2.07
CA LEU A 18 17.30 -5.02 2.87
C LEU A 18 17.83 -5.41 4.26
N PHE A 19 17.24 -6.44 4.86
CA PHE A 19 17.61 -6.98 6.17
C PHE A 19 18.72 -8.05 6.10
N GLY A 20 19.39 -8.21 4.96
CA GLY A 20 20.38 -9.25 4.71
C GLY A 20 19.77 -10.64 4.54
N TYR A 21 20.60 -11.66 4.34
CA TYR A 21 20.21 -13.07 4.19
C TYR A 21 19.71 -13.65 5.53
N TYR A 22 18.59 -13.15 6.05
CA TYR A 22 18.01 -13.57 7.32
C TYR A 22 17.45 -15.00 7.27
N ARG A 23 16.97 -15.47 8.41
CA ARG A 23 16.26 -16.74 8.57
C ARG A 23 14.87 -16.48 9.13
N GLU A 24 13.86 -16.76 8.34
CA GLU A 24 12.44 -16.54 8.65
C GLU A 24 11.93 -17.41 9.82
N ASP A 25 12.64 -18.49 10.17
CA ASP A 25 12.25 -19.42 11.22
C ASP A 25 12.75 -19.03 12.63
N ILE A 26 13.55 -17.96 12.74
CA ILE A 26 14.18 -17.53 14.01
C ILE A 26 14.37 -16.00 14.15
N ASP A 27 14.40 -15.23 13.07
CA ASP A 27 14.72 -13.79 13.11
C ASP A 27 13.47 -12.93 13.39
N GLY A 28 13.06 -12.88 14.67
CA GLY A 28 11.88 -12.11 15.10
C GLY A 28 11.98 -10.60 14.83
N TYR A 29 13.20 -10.05 14.73
CA TYR A 29 13.41 -8.65 14.32
C TYR A 29 12.88 -8.41 12.90
N VAL A 30 13.23 -9.28 11.95
CA VAL A 30 12.77 -9.16 10.56
C VAL A 30 11.27 -9.37 10.47
N ILE A 31 10.71 -10.35 11.20
CA ILE A 31 9.26 -10.58 11.22
C ILE A 31 8.50 -9.34 11.72
N ARG A 32 8.99 -8.65 12.75
CA ARG A 32 8.42 -7.40 13.24
C ARG A 32 8.49 -6.29 12.18
N ARG A 33 9.65 -6.11 11.54
CA ARG A 33 9.81 -5.12 10.45
C ARG A 33 8.90 -5.41 9.26
N HIS A 34 8.74 -6.67 8.87
CA HIS A 34 7.77 -7.06 7.83
C HIS A 34 6.33 -6.74 8.24
N ALA A 35 5.94 -6.97 9.50
CA ALA A 35 4.61 -6.64 10.00
C ALA A 35 4.31 -5.14 9.88
N GLN A 36 5.27 -4.29 10.25
CA GLN A 36 5.18 -2.84 10.15
C GLN A 36 5.05 -2.41 8.69
N MET A 37 5.95 -2.86 7.82
CA MET A 37 5.94 -2.51 6.41
C MET A 37 4.62 -2.90 5.72
N LEU A 38 4.12 -4.11 5.96
CA LEU A 38 2.86 -4.56 5.38
C LEU A 38 1.67 -3.76 5.92
N THR A 39 1.68 -3.42 7.22
CA THR A 39 0.65 -2.58 7.84
C THR A 39 0.65 -1.16 7.27
N ASP A 40 1.82 -0.54 7.13
CA ASP A 40 1.97 0.82 6.62
C ASP A 40 1.64 0.93 5.13
N ALA A 41 1.88 -0.14 4.37
CA ALA A 41 1.40 -0.29 3.00
C ALA A 41 -0.12 -0.49 2.93
N GLY A 42 -0.78 -0.76 4.06
CA GLY A 42 -2.20 -1.00 4.14
C GLY A 42 -2.61 -2.38 3.64
N ILE A 43 -1.79 -3.42 3.87
CA ILE A 43 -2.14 -4.81 3.55
C ILE A 43 -3.08 -5.37 4.62
N ASP A 44 -4.24 -5.93 4.22
CA ASP A 44 -5.22 -6.46 5.17
C ASP A 44 -4.85 -7.84 5.69
N PHE A 45 -4.27 -8.68 4.83
CA PHE A 45 -3.93 -10.06 5.18
C PHE A 45 -2.72 -10.56 4.39
N ILE A 46 -2.05 -11.55 4.98
CA ILE A 46 -1.05 -12.39 4.30
C ILE A 46 -1.59 -13.82 4.16
N ALA A 47 -1.20 -14.48 3.08
CA ALA A 47 -1.47 -15.89 2.86
C ALA A 47 -0.15 -16.67 2.95
N PHE A 48 -0.05 -17.60 3.90
CA PHE A 48 1.11 -18.48 3.95
C PHE A 48 1.05 -19.49 2.81
N ASP A 49 2.07 -19.48 1.96
CA ASP A 49 2.20 -20.46 0.88
C ASP A 49 2.64 -21.82 1.45
N THR A 50 1.70 -22.76 1.45
CA THR A 50 1.92 -24.18 1.80
C THR A 50 1.60 -25.10 0.63
N THR A 51 1.66 -24.59 -0.60
CA THR A 51 1.25 -25.36 -1.77
C THR A 51 2.10 -26.62 -1.98
N ASN A 52 3.31 -26.63 -1.43
CA ASN A 52 4.25 -27.77 -1.46
C ASN A 52 4.22 -28.67 -0.21
N TYR A 53 3.23 -28.51 0.68
CA TYR A 53 3.11 -29.34 1.88
C TYR A 53 3.15 -30.84 1.55
N GLY A 54 4.00 -31.59 2.23
CA GLY A 54 4.08 -33.06 2.12
C GLY A 54 4.59 -33.62 0.79
N ILE A 55 5.02 -32.79 -0.17
CA ILE A 55 5.45 -33.26 -1.51
C ILE A 55 6.73 -34.10 -1.45
N TRP A 56 7.59 -33.92 -0.45
CA TRP A 56 8.92 -34.54 -0.38
C TRP A 56 9.06 -35.72 0.59
N GLY A 57 7.95 -36.27 1.11
CA GLY A 57 7.97 -37.47 1.97
C GLY A 57 8.71 -37.35 3.31
N GLY A 58 9.34 -36.20 3.61
CA GLY A 58 10.01 -35.88 4.87
C GLY A 58 9.06 -35.40 5.96
N ASN A 59 9.58 -35.27 7.19
CA ASN A 59 8.84 -35.00 8.43
C ASN A 59 7.75 -33.92 8.24
N ARG A 60 6.50 -34.35 8.41
CA ARG A 60 5.24 -33.61 8.24
C ARG A 60 5.33 -32.22 8.91
N GLY A 61 5.03 -31.15 8.18
CA GLY A 61 4.85 -29.78 8.71
C GLY A 61 6.05 -29.06 9.34
N ALA A 62 7.12 -29.76 9.70
CA ALA A 62 8.25 -29.19 10.45
C ALA A 62 9.00 -28.06 9.73
N PHE A 63 8.96 -28.03 8.40
CA PHE A 63 9.65 -27.02 7.59
C PHE A 63 9.09 -25.61 7.81
N TYR A 64 7.79 -25.48 8.04
CA TYR A 64 7.13 -24.18 8.14
C TYR A 64 6.62 -23.86 9.55
N ASP A 65 6.47 -24.87 10.41
CA ASP A 65 5.89 -24.71 11.74
C ASP A 65 6.64 -23.66 12.59
N LYS A 66 7.97 -23.63 12.53
CA LYS A 66 8.77 -22.62 13.24
C LYS A 66 8.49 -21.20 12.77
N ALA A 67 8.47 -20.99 11.45
CA ALA A 67 8.18 -19.67 10.87
C ALA A 67 6.74 -19.24 11.20
N TYR A 68 5.75 -20.12 11.11
CA TYR A 68 4.36 -19.81 11.49
C TYR A 68 4.23 -19.43 12.95
N ARG A 69 4.85 -20.21 13.85
CA ARG A 69 4.83 -19.92 15.28
C ARG A 69 5.46 -18.57 15.58
N LEU A 70 6.61 -18.27 14.96
CA LEU A 70 7.29 -16.99 15.15
C LEU A 70 6.43 -15.82 14.64
N ILE A 71 5.83 -15.94 13.45
CA ILE A 71 4.96 -14.88 12.90
C ILE A 71 3.71 -14.69 13.77
N ILE A 72 3.04 -15.78 14.16
CA ILE A 72 1.84 -15.71 15.02
C ILE A 72 2.18 -15.13 16.39
N SER A 73 3.29 -15.53 17.02
CA SER A 73 3.69 -14.99 18.32
C SER A 73 4.06 -13.52 18.22
N THR A 74 4.86 -13.12 17.23
CA THR A 74 5.23 -11.71 17.01
C THR A 74 3.99 -10.86 16.71
N TYR A 75 3.05 -11.34 15.90
CA TYR A 75 1.81 -10.61 15.61
C TYR A 75 0.92 -10.48 16.85
N THR A 76 0.85 -11.53 17.67
CA THR A 76 0.13 -11.50 18.95
C THR A 76 0.74 -10.46 19.89
N GLU A 77 2.06 -10.41 20.01
CA GLU A 77 2.77 -9.42 20.83
C GLU A 77 2.54 -7.98 20.36
N ILE A 78 2.60 -7.73 19.05
CA ILE A 78 2.32 -6.41 18.46
C ILE A 78 0.90 -5.98 18.82
N ARG A 79 -0.09 -6.84 18.60
CA ARG A 79 -1.50 -6.52 18.85
C ARG A 79 -1.81 -6.38 20.35
N ALA A 80 -1.16 -7.15 21.22
CA ALA A 80 -1.29 -7.02 22.67
C ALA A 80 -0.84 -5.65 23.20
N LYS A 81 0.08 -4.98 22.48
CA LYS A 81 0.52 -3.60 22.76
C LYS A 81 -0.33 -2.54 22.04
N GLY A 82 -1.41 -2.92 21.36
CA GLY A 82 -2.27 -2.01 20.61
C GLY A 82 -1.79 -1.70 19.18
N GLY A 83 -0.69 -2.32 18.73
CA GLY A 83 -0.22 -2.23 17.35
C GLY A 83 -1.12 -3.00 16.37
N LYS A 84 -0.84 -2.85 15.08
CA LYS A 84 -1.59 -3.51 14.01
C LYS A 84 -0.69 -4.48 13.25
N THR A 85 -1.30 -5.51 12.70
CA THR A 85 -0.64 -6.43 11.77
C THR A 85 -1.65 -6.89 10.73
N PRO A 86 -1.20 -7.35 9.55
CA PRO A 86 -2.07 -8.08 8.64
C PRO A 86 -2.72 -9.29 9.33
N HIS A 87 -3.92 -9.65 8.90
CA HIS A 87 -4.54 -10.92 9.23
C HIS A 87 -3.85 -12.08 8.48
N ILE A 88 -4.17 -13.32 8.85
CA ILE A 88 -3.49 -14.52 8.36
C ILE A 88 -4.51 -15.51 7.77
N CYS A 89 -4.14 -16.13 6.65
CA CYS A 89 -4.76 -17.33 6.11
C CYS A 89 -3.71 -18.25 5.48
N TRP A 90 -4.11 -19.47 5.12
CA TRP A 90 -3.21 -20.46 4.48
C TRP A 90 -3.65 -20.78 3.05
N MET A 91 -2.66 -20.86 2.17
CA MET A 91 -2.83 -21.33 0.80
C MET A 91 -2.34 -22.77 0.66
N LEU A 92 -3.25 -23.73 0.44
CA LEU A 92 -2.94 -25.16 0.36
C LEU A 92 -2.77 -25.63 -1.10
N GLY A 93 -1.99 -26.71 -1.27
CA GLY A 93 -1.63 -27.25 -2.59
C GLY A 93 -2.78 -27.94 -3.35
N GLN A 94 -2.51 -28.34 -4.59
CA GLN A 94 -3.50 -29.01 -5.46
C GLN A 94 -3.59 -30.52 -5.24
N ASN A 95 -2.72 -31.12 -4.44
CA ASN A 95 -2.79 -32.53 -4.16
C ASN A 95 -3.87 -32.79 -3.08
N PRO A 96 -4.94 -33.55 -3.37
CA PRO A 96 -6.04 -33.77 -2.41
C PRO A 96 -5.60 -34.37 -1.08
N GLY A 97 -4.66 -35.33 -1.11
CA GLY A 97 -4.14 -35.98 0.08
C GLY A 97 -3.37 -35.00 0.97
N ASN A 98 -2.43 -34.27 0.37
CA ASN A 98 -1.61 -33.31 1.11
C ASN A 98 -2.42 -32.12 1.61
N ALA A 99 -3.36 -31.59 0.83
CA ALA A 99 -4.21 -30.49 1.24
C ALA A 99 -5.12 -30.86 2.43
N LYS A 100 -5.71 -32.08 2.41
CA LYS A 100 -6.50 -32.58 3.53
C LYS A 100 -5.66 -32.74 4.81
N LEU A 101 -4.45 -33.28 4.67
CA LEU A 101 -3.51 -33.43 5.79
C LEU A 101 -3.09 -32.07 6.35
N ALA A 102 -2.66 -31.14 5.50
CA ALA A 102 -2.28 -29.79 5.89
C ALA A 102 -3.41 -29.07 6.64
N LEU A 103 -4.64 -29.13 6.12
CA LEU A 103 -5.79 -28.51 6.79
C LEU A 103 -6.07 -29.15 8.16
N THR A 104 -5.93 -30.47 8.28
CA THR A 104 -6.12 -31.19 9.55
C THR A 104 -5.08 -30.77 10.57
N ASP A 105 -3.81 -30.65 10.16
CA ASP A 105 -2.71 -30.22 11.04
C ASP A 105 -2.92 -28.77 11.48
N LEU A 106 -3.27 -27.87 10.55
CA LEU A 106 -3.57 -26.45 10.87
C LEU A 106 -4.79 -26.31 11.79
N TRP A 107 -5.83 -27.13 11.59
CA TRP A 107 -7.00 -27.17 12.44
C TRP A 107 -6.64 -27.55 13.87
N ASN A 108 -5.92 -28.65 14.03
CA ASN A 108 -5.53 -29.17 15.35
C ASN A 108 -4.56 -28.23 16.06
N GLU A 109 -3.65 -27.58 15.32
CA GLU A 109 -2.60 -26.77 15.92
C GLU A 109 -3.03 -25.35 16.24
N TYR A 110 -3.85 -24.72 15.39
CA TYR A 110 -4.15 -23.29 15.45
C TYR A 110 -5.65 -23.02 15.56
N TYR A 111 -6.44 -23.38 14.55
CA TYR A 111 -7.82 -22.91 14.44
C TYR A 111 -8.75 -23.46 15.53
N SER A 112 -8.62 -24.73 15.90
CA SER A 112 -9.50 -25.33 16.94
C SER A 112 -9.17 -24.85 18.35
N LYS A 113 -7.93 -24.38 18.59
CA LYS A 113 -7.48 -23.90 19.91
C LYS A 113 -7.90 -22.46 20.16
N ASP A 114 -7.96 -21.63 19.12
CA ASP A 114 -8.41 -20.24 19.19
C ASP A 114 -9.27 -19.88 17.96
N PRO A 115 -10.51 -20.40 17.88
CA PRO A 115 -11.37 -20.23 16.70
C PRO A 115 -11.74 -18.78 16.42
N GLU A 116 -11.79 -17.95 17.47
CA GLU A 116 -12.18 -16.54 17.40
C GLU A 116 -10.98 -15.59 17.38
N SER A 117 -9.77 -16.10 17.13
CA SER A 117 -8.58 -15.28 17.08
C SER A 117 -8.75 -14.08 16.15
N PRO A 118 -8.40 -12.86 16.59
CA PRO A 118 -8.43 -11.69 15.71
C PRO A 118 -7.38 -11.81 14.60
N LEU A 119 -6.41 -12.72 14.69
CA LEU A 119 -5.40 -12.95 13.66
C LEU A 119 -5.99 -13.54 12.38
N TRP A 120 -7.12 -14.25 12.42
CA TRP A 120 -7.66 -14.93 11.25
C TRP A 120 -8.26 -13.94 10.25
N PHE A 121 -7.86 -14.04 8.99
CA PHE A 121 -8.51 -13.32 7.92
C PHE A 121 -9.89 -13.92 7.67
N ARG A 122 -10.93 -13.09 7.78
CA ARG A 122 -12.32 -13.50 7.62
C ARG A 122 -12.91 -12.90 6.35
N TRP A 123 -13.59 -13.75 5.58
CA TRP A 123 -14.33 -13.39 4.39
C TRP A 123 -15.69 -14.07 4.43
N GLU A 124 -16.75 -13.35 4.07
CA GLU A 124 -18.14 -13.85 4.21
C GLU A 124 -18.46 -14.29 5.65
N GLY A 125 -17.87 -13.60 6.64
CA GLY A 125 -18.09 -13.84 8.07
C GLY A 125 -17.27 -14.98 8.69
N LYS A 126 -16.49 -15.74 7.91
CA LYS A 126 -15.74 -16.92 8.37
C LYS A 126 -14.26 -16.86 8.01
N PRO A 127 -13.38 -17.52 8.78
CA PRO A 127 -11.96 -17.65 8.43
C PRO A 127 -11.76 -18.25 7.03
N VAL A 128 -10.79 -17.75 6.28
CA VAL A 128 -10.52 -18.21 4.92
C VAL A 128 -9.42 -19.26 4.88
N VAL A 129 -9.58 -20.25 4.00
CA VAL A 129 -8.50 -21.14 3.58
C VAL A 129 -8.52 -21.33 2.07
N TYR A 130 -7.34 -21.31 1.42
CA TYR A 130 -7.27 -21.65 0.01
C TYR A 130 -7.19 -23.17 -0.08
N CYS A 131 -8.35 -23.81 -0.14
CA CYS A 131 -8.47 -25.25 -0.23
C CYS A 131 -9.70 -25.58 -1.08
N ASN A 132 -9.58 -26.61 -1.92
CA ASN A 132 -10.75 -27.09 -2.65
C ASN A 132 -11.68 -27.82 -1.68
N LYS A 133 -12.83 -27.20 -1.39
CA LYS A 133 -13.85 -27.70 -0.46
C LYS A 133 -14.19 -29.19 -0.68
N LYS A 134 -14.16 -29.67 -1.93
CA LYS A 134 -14.51 -31.07 -2.27
C LYS A 134 -13.58 -32.13 -1.66
N TRP A 135 -12.41 -31.74 -1.17
CA TRP A 135 -11.45 -32.67 -0.55
C TRP A 135 -11.61 -32.78 0.97
N VAL A 136 -12.38 -31.88 1.56
CA VAL A 136 -12.62 -31.81 3.00
C VAL A 136 -13.89 -32.57 3.34
N SER A 137 -13.80 -33.45 4.33
CA SER A 137 -14.91 -34.32 4.79
C SER A 137 -15.30 -34.08 6.25
N ASP A 138 -14.45 -33.40 7.02
CA ASP A 138 -14.72 -33.07 8.42
C ASP A 138 -15.83 -32.00 8.52
N PRO A 139 -16.98 -32.31 9.16
CA PRO A 139 -18.08 -31.36 9.28
C PRO A 139 -17.72 -30.06 10.02
N ALA A 140 -16.84 -30.12 11.03
CA ALA A 140 -16.43 -28.94 11.79
C ALA A 140 -15.61 -28.00 10.91
N GLN A 141 -14.64 -28.53 10.15
CA GLN A 141 -13.85 -27.74 9.20
C GLN A 141 -14.74 -27.17 8.08
N LEU A 142 -15.67 -27.96 7.54
CA LEU A 142 -16.61 -27.52 6.51
C LEU A 142 -17.54 -26.39 6.97
N ALA A 143 -17.94 -26.41 8.24
CA ALA A 143 -18.77 -25.36 8.83
C ALA A 143 -17.97 -24.09 9.18
N PHE A 144 -16.70 -24.25 9.58
CA PHE A 144 -15.85 -23.17 10.07
C PHE A 144 -15.30 -22.27 8.97
N PHE A 145 -14.83 -22.82 7.84
CA PHE A 145 -14.11 -22.03 6.84
C PHE A 145 -14.99 -21.51 5.69
N THR A 146 -14.62 -20.33 5.19
CA THR A 146 -14.86 -19.91 3.82
C THR A 146 -13.79 -20.51 2.91
N PHE A 147 -14.20 -21.38 1.99
CA PHE A 147 -13.29 -22.05 1.07
C PHE A 147 -13.16 -21.27 -0.23
N ARG A 148 -11.92 -21.11 -0.69
CA ARG A 148 -11.59 -20.69 -2.06
C ARG A 148 -10.58 -21.67 -2.63
N ALA A 149 -10.87 -22.28 -3.78
CA ALA A 149 -9.93 -23.22 -4.39
C ALA A 149 -8.69 -22.46 -4.90
N TRP A 150 -7.50 -23.03 -4.71
CA TRP A 150 -6.28 -22.49 -5.32
C TRP A 150 -6.30 -22.68 -6.86
N ALA A 151 -6.17 -21.59 -7.60
CA ALA A 151 -6.09 -21.58 -9.06
C ALA A 151 -4.66 -21.22 -9.55
N PRO A 152 -3.84 -22.21 -9.94
CA PRO A 152 -2.44 -22.00 -10.29
C PRO A 152 -2.22 -21.58 -11.75
N ASN A 153 -3.22 -21.76 -12.62
CA ASN A 153 -3.07 -21.49 -14.05
C ASN A 153 -2.96 -19.99 -14.28
N TYR A 154 -1.93 -19.53 -14.98
CA TYR A 154 -1.75 -18.09 -15.26
C TYR A 154 -2.65 -17.58 -16.40
N THR A 155 -3.26 -18.52 -17.14
CA THR A 155 -4.15 -18.24 -18.26
C THR A 155 -5.46 -18.98 -18.03
N SER A 156 -6.56 -18.24 -17.93
CA SER A 156 -7.90 -18.82 -17.75
C SER A 156 -8.86 -18.42 -18.87
N GLY A 157 -8.36 -17.78 -19.94
CA GLY A 157 -9.19 -17.40 -21.10
C GLY A 157 -10.27 -16.36 -20.79
N GLY A 158 -10.16 -15.65 -19.65
CA GLY A 158 -11.04 -14.53 -19.30
C GLY A 158 -11.49 -14.55 -17.83
N THR A 159 -11.87 -15.71 -17.30
CA THR A 159 -12.38 -15.86 -15.92
C THR A 159 -12.01 -17.20 -15.31
N TYR A 160 -11.69 -17.21 -14.01
CA TYR A 160 -11.47 -18.43 -13.25
C TYR A 160 -12.80 -19.08 -12.78
N PRO A 161 -12.77 -20.37 -12.38
CA PRO A 161 -13.93 -21.00 -11.75
C PRO A 161 -14.43 -20.21 -10.52
N ALA A 162 -15.75 -20.24 -10.29
CA ALA A 162 -16.32 -19.59 -9.12
C ALA A 162 -15.74 -20.15 -7.81
N ASN A 163 -15.59 -19.29 -6.79
CA ASN A 163 -14.98 -19.61 -5.51
C ASN A 163 -13.55 -20.17 -5.64
N SER A 164 -12.76 -19.63 -6.56
CA SER A 164 -11.34 -19.91 -6.68
C SER A 164 -10.55 -18.63 -6.72
N TRP A 165 -9.35 -18.63 -6.13
CA TRP A 165 -8.46 -17.49 -6.09
C TRP A 165 -7.16 -17.82 -6.81
N SER A 166 -6.79 -16.96 -7.76
CA SER A 166 -5.59 -17.12 -8.57
C SER A 166 -4.34 -16.80 -7.76
N TRP A 167 -3.31 -17.60 -7.95
CA TRP A 167 -1.99 -17.25 -7.40
C TRP A 167 -1.33 -16.14 -8.20
N LEU A 168 -1.29 -16.29 -9.53
CA LEU A 168 -0.74 -15.33 -10.46
C LEU A 168 -1.52 -15.41 -11.78
N SER A 169 -1.70 -14.28 -12.47
CA SER A 169 -2.36 -14.21 -13.77
C SER A 169 -1.55 -13.36 -14.73
N LEU A 170 -1.49 -13.75 -16.00
CA LEU A 170 -0.87 -12.93 -17.04
C LEU A 170 -1.74 -11.71 -17.35
N TYR A 171 -1.12 -10.61 -17.76
CA TYR A 171 -1.84 -9.43 -18.24
C TYR A 171 -2.51 -9.71 -19.60
N PRO A 172 -3.76 -9.23 -19.83
CA PRO A 172 -4.66 -8.66 -18.82
C PRO A 172 -5.16 -9.74 -17.86
N GLN A 173 -5.12 -9.48 -16.54
CA GLN A 173 -5.47 -10.52 -15.57
C GLN A 173 -6.94 -10.91 -15.67
N ALA A 174 -7.17 -12.21 -15.53
CA ALA A 174 -8.51 -12.76 -15.42
C ALA A 174 -9.04 -12.61 -14.00
N VAL A 175 -10.36 -12.45 -13.91
CA VAL A 175 -11.05 -12.23 -12.63
C VAL A 175 -11.49 -13.57 -12.02
N CYS A 176 -11.42 -13.65 -10.70
CA CYS A 176 -11.94 -14.74 -9.89
C CYS A 176 -13.33 -14.36 -9.33
N PRO A 177 -14.42 -14.99 -9.81
CA PRO A 177 -15.77 -14.67 -9.35
C PRO A 177 -16.19 -15.53 -8.15
N ALA A 178 -17.20 -15.05 -7.42
CA ALA A 178 -17.99 -15.81 -6.45
C ALA A 178 -19.49 -15.55 -6.66
N PRO A 179 -20.40 -16.42 -6.17
CA PRO A 179 -21.83 -16.16 -6.22
C PRO A 179 -22.20 -14.80 -5.60
N GLY A 180 -22.84 -13.93 -6.37
CA GLY A 180 -23.18 -12.57 -5.91
C GLY A 180 -22.03 -11.56 -5.96
N ASN A 181 -20.81 -11.99 -6.27
CA ASN A 181 -19.64 -11.13 -6.44
C ASN A 181 -18.83 -11.54 -7.70
N PRO A 182 -19.17 -11.02 -8.89
CA PRO A 182 -18.51 -11.39 -10.13
C PRO A 182 -17.04 -10.92 -10.24
N ARG A 183 -16.61 -10.04 -9.33
CA ARG A 183 -15.27 -9.45 -9.28
C ARG A 183 -14.66 -9.57 -7.89
N GLU A 184 -14.73 -10.78 -7.34
CA GLU A 184 -14.27 -10.98 -5.97
C GLU A 184 -12.75 -10.77 -5.86
N TYR A 185 -11.98 -11.31 -6.79
CA TYR A 185 -10.53 -11.40 -6.62
C TYR A 185 -9.77 -11.21 -7.94
N ILE A 186 -8.60 -10.56 -7.86
CA ILE A 186 -7.59 -10.50 -8.91
C ILE A 186 -6.20 -10.65 -8.27
N SER A 187 -5.25 -11.28 -8.96
CA SER A 187 -3.85 -11.25 -8.53
C SER A 187 -3.01 -10.28 -9.37
N VAL A 188 -2.04 -9.64 -8.73
CA VAL A 188 -1.01 -8.78 -9.34
C VAL A 188 0.36 -9.35 -8.96
N GLY A 189 1.34 -9.21 -9.85
CA GLY A 189 2.71 -9.63 -9.56
C GLY A 189 3.74 -8.79 -10.29
N VAL A 190 4.95 -8.71 -9.74
CA VAL A 190 6.04 -7.89 -10.29
C VAL A 190 6.74 -8.53 -11.49
N ALA A 191 6.66 -9.85 -11.61
CA ALA A 191 7.13 -10.65 -12.74
C ALA A 191 6.27 -11.93 -12.83
N GLN A 192 6.37 -12.68 -13.94
CA GLN A 192 5.68 -13.96 -14.08
C GLN A 192 6.56 -15.01 -14.74
N ASN A 193 6.49 -16.25 -14.26
CA ASN A 193 7.15 -17.43 -14.83
C ASN A 193 6.49 -17.84 -16.16
N ALA A 194 6.39 -16.94 -17.13
CA ALA A 194 5.75 -17.17 -18.41
C ALA A 194 6.58 -16.57 -19.53
N LEU A 195 6.33 -17.04 -20.74
CA LEU A 195 6.97 -16.50 -21.94
C LEU A 195 6.40 -15.13 -22.30
N ALA A 196 7.26 -14.22 -22.75
CA ALA A 196 6.86 -12.90 -23.22
C ALA A 196 5.94 -12.98 -24.47
N ILE A 197 6.21 -13.91 -25.40
CA ILE A 197 5.50 -14.04 -26.68
C ILE A 197 4.95 -15.46 -26.87
N ASN A 198 3.65 -15.58 -27.18
CA ASN A 198 2.94 -16.77 -27.68
C ASN A 198 3.19 -18.12 -26.98
N GLY A 199 3.54 -18.11 -25.69
CA GLY A 199 3.72 -19.33 -24.90
C GLY A 199 2.77 -19.40 -23.72
N SER A 200 1.99 -20.47 -23.64
CA SER A 200 1.14 -20.82 -22.50
C SER A 200 1.80 -21.93 -21.68
N GLY A 201 2.30 -21.59 -20.50
CA GLY A 201 2.84 -22.55 -19.53
C GLY A 201 3.90 -21.93 -18.61
N PRO A 202 4.08 -22.47 -17.39
CA PRO A 202 5.14 -22.02 -16.51
C PRO A 202 6.51 -22.35 -17.15
N ILE A 203 7.44 -21.40 -17.13
CA ILE A 203 8.85 -21.58 -17.53
C ILE A 203 9.76 -21.23 -16.35
N PRO A 204 11.00 -21.76 -16.28
CA PRO A 204 11.97 -21.21 -15.37
C PRO A 204 12.29 -19.77 -15.77
N LEU A 205 12.49 -18.88 -14.80
CA LEU A 205 12.74 -17.46 -15.07
C LEU A 205 14.09 -17.20 -15.75
N ASN A 206 15.01 -18.16 -15.68
CA ASN A 206 16.26 -18.13 -16.42
C ASN A 206 16.18 -18.78 -17.82
N HIS A 207 14.97 -19.01 -18.36
CA HIS A 207 14.82 -19.62 -19.68
C HIS A 207 15.34 -18.73 -20.81
N ARG A 208 16.00 -19.33 -21.80
CA ARG A 208 16.57 -18.63 -22.96
C ARG A 208 16.04 -19.09 -24.31
N ASP A 209 16.04 -18.18 -25.27
CA ASP A 209 15.83 -18.50 -26.68
C ASP A 209 17.08 -19.15 -27.33
N LYS A 210 16.98 -19.49 -28.62
CA LYS A 210 18.09 -20.07 -29.40
C LYS A 210 19.28 -19.12 -29.56
N SER A 211 19.05 -17.83 -29.45
CA SER A 211 20.08 -16.79 -29.50
C SER A 211 20.69 -16.52 -28.12
N GLY A 212 20.26 -17.22 -27.07
CA GLY A 212 20.76 -17.09 -25.71
C GLY A 212 20.16 -15.93 -24.92
N ASN A 213 19.15 -15.22 -25.45
CA ASN A 213 18.50 -14.14 -24.72
C ASN A 213 17.55 -14.70 -23.66
N PHE A 214 17.46 -14.03 -22.50
CA PHE A 214 16.44 -14.35 -21.49
C PHE A 214 15.06 -13.88 -21.96
N ILE A 215 14.07 -14.77 -21.87
CA ILE A 215 12.73 -14.57 -22.47
C ILE A 215 11.55 -14.76 -21.48
N GLY A 216 11.85 -14.88 -20.19
CA GLY A 216 10.84 -14.84 -19.12
C GLY A 216 10.23 -13.44 -18.99
N ARG A 217 8.99 -13.34 -18.50
CA ARG A 217 8.38 -12.05 -18.15
C ARG A 217 8.96 -11.53 -16.84
N GLY A 218 9.99 -10.70 -16.94
CA GLY A 218 10.61 -10.03 -15.83
C GLY A 218 9.88 -8.74 -15.42
N ARG A 219 10.49 -8.02 -14.50
CA ARG A 219 10.03 -6.72 -13.98
C ARG A 219 9.85 -5.65 -15.05
N SER A 220 10.67 -5.71 -16.11
CA SER A 220 10.65 -4.76 -17.21
C SER A 220 9.62 -5.09 -18.30
N PHE A 221 8.92 -6.22 -18.21
CA PHE A 221 7.89 -6.58 -19.18
C PHE A 221 6.79 -5.51 -19.24
N HIS A 222 6.44 -5.05 -20.43
CA HIS A 222 5.42 -4.01 -20.63
C HIS A 222 4.92 -4.07 -22.08
N ASN A 223 3.62 -3.84 -22.31
CA ASN A 223 2.98 -3.81 -23.63
C ASN A 223 3.30 -5.06 -24.48
N GLY A 224 3.36 -6.24 -23.84
CA GLY A 224 3.66 -7.49 -24.52
C GLY A 224 5.14 -7.72 -24.87
N ILE A 225 6.04 -6.85 -24.40
CA ILE A 225 7.46 -6.87 -24.75
C ILE A 225 8.30 -7.06 -23.50
N GLN A 226 9.23 -8.03 -23.55
CA GLN A 226 10.35 -8.15 -22.61
C GLN A 226 11.61 -7.62 -23.31
N PRO A 227 12.36 -6.67 -22.71
CA PRO A 227 13.69 -6.34 -23.22
C PRO A 227 14.56 -7.60 -23.29
N LEU A 228 15.30 -7.80 -24.38
CA LEU A 228 16.10 -9.01 -24.58
C LEU A 228 17.57 -8.71 -24.31
N SER A 229 18.20 -9.55 -23.49
CA SER A 229 19.65 -9.56 -23.31
C SER A 229 20.15 -10.98 -23.05
N GLN A 230 21.39 -11.25 -23.44
CA GLN A 230 22.12 -12.47 -23.06
C GLN A 230 22.76 -12.35 -21.66
N ASN A 231 22.79 -11.14 -21.09
CA ASN A 231 23.25 -10.89 -19.73
C ASN A 231 22.02 -10.72 -18.81
N PRO A 232 21.81 -11.58 -17.79
CA PRO A 232 20.64 -11.48 -16.91
C PRO A 232 20.75 -10.35 -15.87
N LEU A 233 21.89 -9.66 -15.82
CA LEU A 233 22.19 -8.50 -14.98
C LEU A 233 22.48 -7.25 -15.83
N ASP A 234 21.96 -7.22 -17.07
CA ASP A 234 22.17 -6.09 -17.97
C ASP A 234 21.59 -4.80 -17.36
N PRO A 235 22.40 -3.74 -17.14
CA PRO A 235 21.89 -2.48 -16.59
C PRO A 235 20.91 -1.78 -17.54
N ALA A 236 20.79 -2.22 -18.80
CA ALA A 236 19.78 -1.71 -19.72
C ALA A 236 18.36 -2.17 -19.36
N TYR A 237 18.18 -3.20 -18.51
CA TYR A 237 16.87 -3.53 -17.98
C TYR A 237 16.35 -2.38 -17.11
N PRO A 238 15.17 -1.80 -17.41
CA PRO A 238 14.54 -0.80 -16.57
C PRO A 238 13.87 -1.42 -15.32
N SER A 239 14.52 -2.38 -14.65
CA SER A 239 13.93 -3.16 -13.56
C SER A 239 13.43 -2.29 -12.41
N ALA A 240 14.08 -1.16 -12.12
CA ALA A 240 13.65 -0.25 -11.05
C ALA A 240 12.32 0.49 -11.34
N GLN A 241 11.86 0.53 -12.60
CA GLN A 241 10.66 1.27 -13.00
C GLN A 241 9.35 0.54 -12.67
N GLY A 242 9.38 -0.79 -12.49
CA GLY A 242 8.18 -1.57 -12.14
C GLY A 242 7.07 -1.51 -13.17
N LEU A 243 7.43 -1.58 -14.47
CA LEU A 243 6.48 -1.45 -15.58
C LEU A 243 5.44 -2.58 -15.59
N ASN A 244 5.87 -3.85 -15.48
CA ASN A 244 4.94 -4.99 -15.41
C ASN A 244 4.00 -4.87 -14.20
N PHE A 245 4.55 -4.44 -13.06
CA PHE A 245 3.76 -4.29 -11.84
C PHE A 245 2.70 -3.19 -11.99
N GLN A 246 3.05 -2.06 -12.61
CA GLN A 246 2.09 -0.99 -12.85
C GLN A 246 0.98 -1.42 -13.80
N GLU A 247 1.28 -2.12 -14.90
CA GLU A 247 0.24 -2.62 -15.82
C GLU A 247 -0.76 -3.53 -15.12
N GLN A 248 -0.25 -4.44 -14.28
CA GLN A 248 -1.07 -5.35 -13.49
C GLN A 248 -1.98 -4.58 -12.51
N TRP A 249 -1.47 -3.51 -11.90
CA TRP A 249 -2.24 -2.64 -11.02
C TRP A 249 -3.25 -1.77 -11.77
N ASP A 250 -2.90 -1.22 -12.93
CA ASP A 250 -3.80 -0.42 -13.75
C ASP A 250 -5.03 -1.25 -14.13
N ARG A 251 -4.81 -2.51 -14.51
CA ARG A 251 -5.91 -3.46 -14.73
C ARG A 251 -6.69 -3.76 -13.45
N ALA A 252 -6.05 -3.91 -12.30
CA ALA A 252 -6.77 -4.10 -11.03
C ALA A 252 -7.64 -2.88 -10.67
N HIS A 253 -7.19 -1.66 -10.94
CA HIS A 253 -7.97 -0.44 -10.75
C HIS A 253 -9.15 -0.33 -11.72
N GLU A 254 -8.96 -0.77 -12.98
CA GLU A 254 -10.05 -0.86 -13.96
C GLU A 254 -11.11 -1.88 -13.55
N VAL A 255 -10.69 -3.03 -13.01
CA VAL A 255 -11.59 -4.13 -12.59
C VAL A 255 -12.31 -3.79 -11.29
N ASP A 256 -11.68 -3.03 -10.40
CA ASP A 256 -12.21 -2.68 -9.08
C ASP A 256 -12.75 -3.91 -8.31
N PRO A 257 -11.89 -4.93 -8.09
CA PRO A 257 -12.31 -6.16 -7.43
C PRO A 257 -12.56 -5.92 -5.94
N SER A 258 -13.10 -6.91 -5.24
CA SER A 258 -13.21 -6.84 -3.77
C SER A 258 -11.87 -7.11 -3.06
N ILE A 259 -11.03 -7.96 -3.67
CA ILE A 259 -9.70 -8.32 -3.18
C ILE A 259 -8.70 -8.20 -4.33
N VAL A 260 -7.59 -7.49 -4.06
CA VAL A 260 -6.38 -7.55 -4.88
C VAL A 260 -5.32 -8.31 -4.09
N PHE A 261 -4.81 -9.40 -4.65
CA PHE A 261 -3.74 -10.18 -4.05
C PHE A 261 -2.41 -9.92 -4.73
N VAL A 262 -1.37 -9.66 -3.95
CA VAL A 262 -0.03 -9.33 -4.46
C VAL A 262 0.88 -10.54 -4.27
N THR A 263 1.40 -11.09 -5.35
CA THR A 263 2.45 -12.14 -5.34
C THR A 263 3.81 -11.51 -5.66
N GLY A 264 4.86 -11.68 -4.86
CA GLY A 264 4.95 -12.25 -3.49
C GLY A 264 5.84 -11.40 -2.57
N TRP A 265 5.92 -11.75 -1.29
CA TRP A 265 6.75 -11.09 -0.26
C TRP A 265 7.60 -12.14 0.46
N ASN A 266 8.90 -11.88 0.64
CA ASN A 266 9.87 -12.78 1.25
C ASN A 266 10.08 -14.11 0.47
N GLU A 267 9.98 -14.10 -0.87
CA GLU A 267 10.35 -15.24 -1.72
C GLU A 267 11.77 -15.04 -2.31
N TRP A 268 12.79 -15.17 -1.46
CA TRP A 268 14.18 -14.84 -1.85
C TRP A 268 14.98 -15.95 -2.53
N THR A 269 14.51 -17.20 -2.43
CA THR A 269 15.28 -18.34 -2.93
C THR A 269 14.55 -19.08 -4.04
N ALA A 270 15.32 -19.56 -5.02
CA ALA A 270 14.86 -20.47 -6.05
C ALA A 270 15.50 -21.85 -5.87
N SER A 271 14.69 -22.88 -6.11
CA SER A 271 15.18 -24.23 -6.38
C SER A 271 15.85 -24.31 -7.74
N ARG A 272 16.98 -25.01 -7.82
CA ARG A 272 17.68 -25.31 -9.07
C ARG A 272 17.40 -26.74 -9.53
N TRP A 273 16.64 -26.87 -10.61
CA TRP A 273 16.26 -28.15 -11.19
C TRP A 273 17.13 -28.53 -12.38
N SER A 274 17.34 -29.82 -12.63
CA SER A 274 18.01 -30.30 -13.85
C SER A 274 17.18 -30.07 -15.12
N SER A 275 15.85 -30.06 -14.97
CA SER A 275 14.87 -29.71 -16.00
C SER A 275 13.59 -29.21 -15.33
N PHE A 276 12.82 -28.40 -16.05
CA PHE A 276 11.47 -27.99 -15.64
C PHE A 276 10.54 -28.24 -16.83
N GLY A 277 9.67 -29.25 -16.74
CA GLY A 277 8.93 -29.72 -17.91
C GLY A 277 9.89 -30.09 -19.07
N PRO A 278 9.64 -29.65 -20.31
CA PRO A 278 10.55 -29.87 -21.43
C PRO A 278 11.80 -28.98 -21.41
N GLN A 279 11.84 -27.92 -20.59
CA GLN A 279 12.94 -26.97 -20.57
C GLN A 279 14.17 -27.53 -19.85
N LYS A 280 15.35 -27.24 -20.41
CA LYS A 280 16.67 -27.50 -19.83
C LYS A 280 17.55 -26.28 -20.06
N GLU A 281 18.22 -25.85 -19.00
CA GLU A 281 19.15 -24.73 -19.05
C GLU A 281 20.56 -25.19 -18.65
N PRO A 282 21.63 -24.71 -19.31
CA PRO A 282 23.02 -24.96 -18.91
C PRO A 282 23.33 -24.78 -17.42
N MET A 283 22.67 -23.81 -16.77
CA MET A 283 22.83 -23.55 -15.33
C MET A 283 21.78 -24.29 -14.48
N GLY A 284 21.02 -25.22 -15.02
CA GLY A 284 19.80 -25.72 -14.40
C GLY A 284 18.66 -24.70 -14.48
N CYS A 285 17.43 -25.19 -14.33
CA CYS A 285 16.21 -24.40 -14.38
C CYS A 285 15.96 -23.77 -13.00
N LEU A 286 15.97 -22.43 -12.94
CA LEU A 286 15.66 -21.67 -11.73
C LEU A 286 14.21 -21.20 -11.84
N VAL A 287 13.36 -21.77 -10.98
CA VAL A 287 11.91 -21.52 -10.97
C VAL A 287 11.61 -20.42 -9.97
N ASP A 288 10.70 -19.53 -10.34
CA ASP A 288 10.13 -18.42 -9.56
C ASP A 288 11.08 -17.25 -9.29
N GLN A 289 12.38 -17.50 -9.15
CA GLN A 289 13.36 -16.48 -8.83
C GLN A 289 14.71 -16.74 -9.54
N PHE A 290 15.38 -15.69 -10.01
CA PHE A 290 16.70 -15.80 -10.65
C PHE A 290 17.60 -14.59 -10.42
N THR A 291 17.15 -13.38 -10.78
CA THR A 291 17.91 -12.12 -10.66
C THR A 291 16.99 -10.96 -10.28
N PRO A 292 17.52 -9.75 -9.99
CA PRO A 292 16.69 -8.56 -9.83
C PRO A 292 15.65 -8.36 -10.93
N GLU A 293 16.01 -8.54 -12.21
CA GLU A 293 15.04 -8.45 -13.33
C GLU A 293 14.05 -9.63 -13.35
N PHE A 294 14.55 -10.85 -13.13
CA PHE A 294 13.79 -12.09 -13.27
C PHE A 294 13.51 -12.69 -11.88
N SER A 295 12.71 -11.99 -11.07
CA SER A 295 12.26 -12.37 -9.73
C SER A 295 10.86 -11.84 -9.48
N ARG A 296 10.05 -12.57 -8.70
CA ARG A 296 8.66 -12.19 -8.38
C ARG A 296 8.47 -11.57 -7.00
N ASP A 297 9.54 -11.52 -6.22
CA ASP A 297 9.46 -11.04 -4.86
C ASP A 297 9.48 -9.50 -4.79
N ILE A 298 8.63 -8.93 -3.94
CA ILE A 298 8.46 -7.47 -3.83
C ILE A 298 9.24 -6.86 -2.65
N GLU A 299 9.83 -7.69 -1.78
CA GLU A 299 10.51 -7.19 -0.61
C GLU A 299 11.69 -6.29 -1.00
N PRO A 300 11.93 -5.18 -0.27
CA PRO A 300 13.05 -4.30 -0.58
C PRO A 300 14.40 -5.00 -0.57
N THR A 301 15.24 -4.61 -1.52
CA THR A 301 16.60 -5.11 -1.64
C THR A 301 17.60 -4.12 -1.03
N ARG A 302 18.77 -4.62 -0.64
CA ARG A 302 19.91 -3.79 -0.20
C ARG A 302 20.72 -3.21 -1.38
N GLU A 303 20.34 -3.52 -2.61
CA GLU A 303 21.29 -3.73 -3.72
C GLU A 303 22.00 -2.50 -4.32
N LYS A 304 23.12 -2.83 -5.00
CA LYS A 304 23.91 -2.00 -5.94
C LYS A 304 23.69 -2.38 -7.43
N VAL A 305 23.04 -3.52 -7.75
CA VAL A 305 22.78 -4.00 -9.13
C VAL A 305 21.26 -4.01 -9.37
N GLY A 306 20.79 -3.65 -10.57
CA GLY A 306 19.35 -3.53 -10.87
C GLY A 306 18.61 -2.38 -10.16
N GLY A 307 19.20 -1.77 -9.13
CA GLY A 307 18.75 -0.53 -8.50
C GLY A 307 17.35 -0.60 -7.88
N ILE A 308 16.90 -1.77 -7.41
CA ILE A 308 15.52 -2.01 -6.95
C ILE A 308 15.19 -1.28 -5.64
N ALA A 309 16.09 -1.32 -4.64
CA ALA A 309 15.89 -0.71 -3.32
C ALA A 309 14.47 -0.95 -2.77
N ASP A 310 13.74 0.12 -2.40
CA ASP A 310 12.34 0.06 -1.98
C ASP A 310 11.32 0.49 -3.04
N HIS A 311 11.72 0.60 -4.31
CA HIS A 311 10.86 1.13 -5.38
C HIS A 311 9.53 0.40 -5.51
N TYR A 312 9.55 -0.94 -5.44
CA TYR A 312 8.34 -1.75 -5.54
C TYR A 312 7.46 -1.68 -4.30
N TYR A 313 8.05 -1.58 -3.12
CA TYR A 313 7.30 -1.33 -1.89
C TYR A 313 6.58 0.03 -1.95
N ARG A 314 7.24 1.07 -2.46
CA ARG A 314 6.61 2.39 -2.68
C ARG A 314 5.53 2.38 -3.76
N GLN A 315 5.73 1.59 -4.82
CA GLN A 315 4.72 1.39 -5.86
C GLN A 315 3.49 0.65 -5.31
N LEU A 316 3.71 -0.38 -4.47
CA LEU A 316 2.65 -1.08 -3.75
C LEU A 316 1.84 -0.12 -2.88
N ILE A 317 2.51 0.67 -2.02
CA ILE A 317 1.86 1.68 -1.17
C ILE A 317 0.99 2.64 -2.01
N THR A 318 1.53 3.13 -3.12
CA THR A 318 0.84 4.07 -4.00
C THR A 318 -0.42 3.46 -4.58
N ASN A 319 -0.33 2.23 -5.09
CA ASN A 319 -1.46 1.56 -5.71
C ASN A 319 -2.49 1.10 -4.68
N VAL A 320 -2.09 0.59 -3.52
CA VAL A 320 -3.03 0.23 -2.43
C VAL A 320 -3.81 1.46 -1.97
N ARG A 321 -3.16 2.63 -1.83
CA ARG A 321 -3.86 3.88 -1.48
C ARG A 321 -4.80 4.38 -2.57
N ARG A 322 -4.51 4.13 -3.85
CA ARG A 322 -5.43 4.43 -4.96
C ARG A 322 -6.64 3.49 -4.98
N TYR A 323 -6.40 2.21 -4.69
CA TYR A 323 -7.44 1.19 -4.65
C TYR A 323 -8.39 1.38 -3.46
N LYS A 324 -7.85 1.48 -2.24
CA LYS A 324 -8.62 1.62 -1.00
C LYS A 324 -9.10 3.03 -0.70
N GLY A 325 -8.45 4.03 -1.32
CA GLY A 325 -8.51 5.42 -0.88
C GLY A 325 -7.51 5.72 0.24
N ALA A 326 -7.36 7.01 0.53
CA ALA A 326 -6.57 7.50 1.66
C ALA A 326 -7.49 8.16 2.69
N GLN A 327 -7.20 7.94 3.97
CA GLN A 327 -7.96 8.58 5.04
C GLN A 327 -7.77 10.10 5.02
N ARG A 328 -8.84 10.82 5.39
CA ARG A 328 -8.76 12.26 5.63
C ARG A 328 -7.78 12.51 6.78
N LEU A 329 -6.96 13.55 6.64
CA LEU A 329 -6.13 13.98 7.75
C LEU A 329 -7.03 14.36 8.94
N PRO A 330 -6.66 14.06 10.18
CA PRO A 330 -7.39 14.55 11.33
C PRO A 330 -7.43 16.09 11.37
N ALA A 331 -8.44 16.66 12.01
CA ALA A 331 -8.47 18.09 12.31
C ALA A 331 -7.37 18.43 13.35
N VAL A 332 -6.75 19.59 13.18
CA VAL A 332 -5.80 20.13 14.16
C VAL A 332 -6.55 20.89 15.26
N SER A 333 -6.01 20.93 16.48
CA SER A 333 -6.58 21.71 17.58
C SER A 333 -6.49 23.23 17.31
N ALA A 334 -7.10 24.08 18.15
CA ALA A 334 -6.94 25.54 18.06
C ALA A 334 -5.50 25.99 18.44
N PRO A 335 -5.01 27.16 17.96
CA PRO A 335 -3.69 27.67 18.29
C PRO A 335 -3.46 27.70 19.80
N LYS A 336 -2.27 27.26 20.23
CA LYS A 336 -1.88 27.13 21.63
C LYS A 336 -0.38 27.33 21.78
N THR A 337 0.01 28.23 22.68
CA THR A 337 1.39 28.42 23.13
C THR A 337 1.70 27.34 24.17
N ILE A 338 2.85 26.70 24.02
CA ILE A 338 3.33 25.63 24.90
C ILE A 338 4.50 26.13 25.73
N THR A 339 4.54 25.74 27.01
CA THR A 339 5.70 25.95 27.87
C THR A 339 6.68 24.79 27.67
N VAL A 340 7.90 25.09 27.22
CA VAL A 340 8.89 24.04 26.91
C VAL A 340 9.69 23.71 28.17
N ASP A 341 9.15 22.81 29.00
CA ASP A 341 9.71 22.40 30.30
C ASP A 341 9.76 20.87 30.51
N GLY A 342 9.34 20.09 29.52
CA GLY A 342 9.23 18.63 29.56
C GLY A 342 7.94 18.12 30.22
N ASP A 343 6.94 18.97 30.47
CA ASP A 343 5.65 18.60 31.03
C ASP A 343 4.56 18.49 29.95
N ALA A 344 4.07 17.28 29.69
CA ALA A 344 3.01 17.05 28.71
C ALA A 344 1.62 17.60 29.10
N THR A 345 1.46 18.23 30.27
CA THR A 345 0.15 18.68 30.79
C THR A 345 -0.54 19.68 29.85
N ASP A 346 0.19 20.59 29.21
CA ASP A 346 -0.36 21.56 28.27
C ASP A 346 -0.61 20.98 26.86
N TRP A 347 -0.31 19.68 26.63
CA TRP A 347 -0.54 18.98 25.37
C TRP A 347 -1.80 18.10 25.33
N ILE A 348 -2.53 17.99 26.44
CA ILE A 348 -3.66 17.05 26.58
C ILE A 348 -4.73 17.25 25.50
N ASP A 349 -5.04 18.49 25.15
CA ASP A 349 -6.03 18.90 24.14
C ASP A 349 -5.43 19.21 22.76
N VAL A 350 -4.13 18.99 22.57
CA VAL A 350 -3.45 19.19 21.28
C VAL A 350 -3.70 17.99 20.37
N LEU A 351 -4.17 18.29 19.16
CA LEU A 351 -4.51 17.32 18.13
C LEU A 351 -3.87 17.69 16.78
N PRO A 352 -3.61 16.68 15.91
CA PRO A 352 -3.79 15.26 16.19
C PRO A 352 -2.61 14.61 16.90
N GLU A 353 -2.84 13.38 17.32
CA GLU A 353 -1.81 12.46 17.80
C GLU A 353 -1.18 11.72 16.62
N TYR A 354 0.14 11.77 16.54
CA TYR A 354 0.94 11.05 15.54
C TYR A 354 1.62 9.87 16.23
N ARG A 355 1.05 8.67 16.06
CA ARG A 355 1.47 7.47 16.79
C ARG A 355 2.42 6.63 15.96
N ASP A 356 3.39 6.03 16.64
CA ASP A 356 4.35 5.08 16.08
C ASP A 356 4.17 3.69 16.69
N ASP A 357 4.84 2.67 16.12
CA ASP A 357 4.78 1.31 16.62
C ASP A 357 5.64 1.13 17.87
N VAL A 358 5.07 0.62 18.96
CA VAL A 358 5.83 0.40 20.20
C VAL A 358 6.61 -0.90 20.16
N GLY A 359 7.83 -0.87 20.71
CA GLY A 359 8.69 -2.05 20.89
C GLY A 359 9.38 -2.45 19.59
N ASP A 360 9.73 -1.49 18.77
CA ASP A 360 10.41 -1.65 17.50
C ASP A 360 11.79 -0.94 17.35
N PRO A 361 12.42 -0.32 18.37
CA PRO A 361 13.80 0.11 18.23
C PRO A 361 14.72 -1.02 17.75
N ALA A 362 15.73 -0.67 16.96
CA ALA A 362 16.63 -1.64 16.36
C ALA A 362 17.43 -2.46 17.40
N ASP A 363 16.91 -3.64 17.73
CA ASP A 363 17.56 -4.66 18.54
C ASP A 363 17.52 -6.03 17.85
N ARG A 364 18.63 -6.38 17.20
CA ARG A 364 18.79 -7.62 16.42
C ARG A 364 20.05 -8.36 16.84
N ASN A 365 19.91 -9.65 17.05
CA ASN A 365 21.03 -10.59 17.12
C ASN A 365 20.53 -11.96 16.63
N SER A 366 20.72 -12.23 15.34
CA SER A 366 20.21 -13.44 14.70
C SER A 366 21.23 -13.99 13.69
N PRO A 367 21.41 -15.32 13.58
CA PRO A 367 22.29 -15.88 12.57
C PRO A 367 21.73 -15.68 11.15
N GLY A 368 22.60 -15.43 10.19
CA GLY A 368 22.26 -15.41 8.77
C GLY A 368 22.13 -16.80 8.15
N SER A 369 21.60 -16.83 6.94
CA SER A 369 21.49 -18.02 6.08
C SER A 369 22.81 -18.34 5.38
N GLY A 370 23.08 -19.63 5.17
CA GLY A 370 24.27 -20.09 4.43
C GLY A 370 25.58 -19.69 5.11
N SER A 371 26.44 -18.97 4.38
CA SER A 371 27.70 -18.43 4.93
C SER A 371 27.58 -16.96 5.35
N ALA A 372 26.38 -16.39 5.37
CA ALA A 372 26.17 -15.06 5.92
C ALA A 372 26.45 -15.08 7.43
N GLY A 373 27.19 -14.06 7.90
CA GLY A 373 27.48 -13.90 9.32
C GLY A 373 26.23 -13.59 10.14
N PRO A 374 26.34 -13.58 11.48
CA PRO A 374 25.25 -13.09 12.30
C PRO A 374 24.95 -11.62 11.99
N TYR A 375 23.67 -11.28 11.97
CA TYR A 375 23.22 -9.90 11.89
C TYR A 375 23.03 -9.36 13.29
N VAL A 376 23.86 -8.39 13.66
CA VAL A 376 23.79 -7.70 14.95
C VAL A 376 23.49 -6.23 14.69
N ASN A 377 22.42 -5.73 15.30
CA ASN A 377 22.10 -4.31 15.34
C ASN A 377 21.66 -3.95 16.76
N LYS A 378 22.32 -2.99 17.39
CA LYS A 378 22.02 -2.50 18.74
C LYS A 378 21.87 -0.98 18.74
N SER A 379 21.50 -0.41 17.59
CA SER A 379 21.35 1.03 17.43
C SER A 379 20.07 1.57 18.07
N GLY A 380 19.06 0.73 18.35
CA GLY A 380 17.86 1.15 19.07
C GLY A 380 18.18 1.70 20.46
N LEU A 381 17.71 2.90 20.76
CA LEU A 381 17.96 3.58 22.04
C LEU A 381 16.66 4.01 22.73
N ASN A 382 15.88 4.86 22.07
CA ASN A 382 14.55 5.25 22.53
C ASN A 382 13.48 4.59 21.65
N ASP A 383 12.36 4.23 22.28
CA ASP A 383 11.15 3.66 21.67
C ASP A 383 10.14 4.80 21.51
N LEU A 384 10.02 5.32 20.29
CA LEU A 384 9.18 6.47 19.95
C LEU A 384 7.72 6.02 19.93
N ARG A 385 6.83 6.82 20.53
CA ARG A 385 5.43 6.38 20.73
C ARG A 385 4.42 7.37 20.20
N LEU A 386 4.57 8.63 20.58
CA LEU A 386 3.54 9.64 20.34
C LEU A 386 4.16 11.02 20.07
N GLY A 387 3.95 11.51 18.86
CA GLY A 387 4.23 12.89 18.47
C GLY A 387 2.98 13.78 18.55
N LYS A 388 3.19 15.05 18.87
CA LYS A 388 2.17 16.12 18.73
C LYS A 388 2.79 17.38 18.15
N VAL A 389 1.96 18.21 17.52
CA VAL A 389 2.35 19.50 16.96
C VAL A 389 1.36 20.58 17.39
N ALA A 390 1.87 21.62 18.03
CA ALA A 390 1.11 22.83 18.38
C ALA A 390 1.76 24.06 17.73
N ARG A 391 1.09 25.20 17.84
CA ARG A 391 1.54 26.47 17.26
C ARG A 391 0.83 27.64 17.89
N ASP A 392 1.51 28.77 17.92
CA ASP A 392 0.91 30.09 18.09
C ASP A 392 1.28 30.97 16.89
N LYS A 393 1.09 32.29 17.01
CA LYS A 393 1.35 33.26 15.93
C LYS A 393 2.78 33.20 15.38
N GLU A 394 3.77 32.89 16.22
CA GLU A 394 5.20 33.06 15.91
C GLU A 394 5.99 31.76 16.03
N THR A 395 5.48 30.77 16.75
CA THR A 395 6.21 29.55 17.13
C THR A 395 5.43 28.30 16.74
N ILE A 396 6.18 27.27 16.33
CA ILE A 396 5.71 25.90 16.15
C ILE A 396 6.34 25.06 17.25
N TYR A 397 5.52 24.26 17.91
CA TYR A 397 5.93 23.38 19.00
C TYR A 397 5.80 21.94 18.56
N PHE A 398 6.79 21.13 18.93
CA PHE A 398 6.76 19.69 18.74
C PHE A 398 6.93 18.99 20.07
N LEU A 399 6.14 17.95 20.28
CA LEU A 399 6.33 16.98 21.36
C LEU A 399 6.62 15.61 20.76
N MET A 400 7.54 14.89 21.39
CA MET A 400 7.71 13.45 21.22
C MET A 400 7.74 12.79 22.59
N GLU A 401 6.86 11.80 22.79
CA GLU A 401 6.85 10.92 23.94
C GLU A 401 7.40 9.54 23.56
N THR A 402 8.24 8.99 24.43
CA THR A 402 8.80 7.64 24.32
C THR A 402 8.09 6.64 25.23
N GLU A 403 8.18 5.34 24.94
CA GLU A 403 7.54 4.29 25.76
C GLU A 403 8.12 4.22 27.18
N ALA A 404 9.43 4.41 27.30
CA ALA A 404 10.16 4.49 28.57
C ALA A 404 10.81 5.87 28.74
N ASP A 405 11.40 6.14 29.91
CA ASP A 405 12.13 7.39 30.14
C ASP A 405 13.22 7.59 29.09
N LEU A 406 13.33 8.83 28.60
CA LEU A 406 14.30 9.24 27.59
C LEU A 406 15.71 8.87 28.05
N LYS A 407 16.42 8.15 27.19
CA LYS A 407 17.83 7.85 27.41
C LYS A 407 18.66 9.12 27.25
N PRO A 408 19.75 9.27 28.03
CA PRO A 408 20.62 10.45 27.93
C PRO A 408 21.06 10.70 26.49
N CYS A 409 21.17 11.98 26.14
CA CYS A 409 21.70 12.34 24.83
C CYS A 409 23.12 11.78 24.65
N ASN A 410 23.32 11.03 23.56
CA ASN A 410 24.58 10.37 23.25
C ASN A 410 25.30 10.94 22.01
N GLY A 411 24.84 12.07 21.47
CA GLY A 411 25.49 12.77 20.36
C GLY A 411 24.56 13.14 19.21
N LYS A 412 25.13 13.29 18.01
CA LYS A 412 24.43 13.87 16.84
C LYS A 412 23.32 12.99 16.26
N SER A 413 23.25 11.71 16.60
CA SER A 413 22.21 10.80 16.12
C SER A 413 21.03 10.70 17.09
N TRP A 414 21.10 11.35 18.25
CA TRP A 414 20.01 11.36 19.23
C TRP A 414 18.86 12.26 18.77
N MET A 415 17.64 11.70 18.73
CA MET A 415 16.35 12.38 18.52
C MET A 415 16.34 13.47 17.44
N ARG A 416 16.50 13.09 16.16
CA ARG A 416 16.40 14.04 15.04
C ARG A 416 14.95 14.30 14.67
N LEU A 417 14.63 15.56 14.34
CA LEU A 417 13.35 15.95 13.77
C LEU A 417 13.56 16.56 12.39
N TYR A 418 13.10 15.88 11.34
CA TYR A 418 13.08 16.35 9.97
C TYR A 418 11.78 17.10 9.67
N ILE A 419 11.87 18.25 9.01
CA ILE A 419 10.72 19.10 8.69
C ILE A 419 10.78 19.56 7.23
N GLY A 420 9.68 19.34 6.51
CA GLY A 420 9.40 19.92 5.19
C GLY A 420 8.30 20.96 5.30
N THR A 421 8.50 22.12 4.68
CA THR A 421 7.61 23.30 4.79
C THR A 421 6.87 23.62 3.50
N ASP A 422 7.18 22.94 2.39
CA ASP A 422 6.43 23.00 1.15
C ASP A 422 5.88 21.62 0.76
N GLN A 423 5.00 21.59 -0.24
CA GLN A 423 4.48 20.34 -0.82
C GLN A 423 5.33 19.83 -1.98
N LYS A 424 6.46 20.49 -2.28
CA LYS A 424 7.29 20.16 -3.42
C LYS A 424 8.40 19.21 -2.97
N THR A 425 8.54 18.09 -3.67
CA THR A 425 9.53 17.04 -3.35
C THR A 425 10.95 17.41 -3.80
N THR A 426 11.30 18.70 -3.86
CA THR A 426 12.55 19.16 -4.51
C THR A 426 13.78 19.03 -3.62
N ARG A 427 13.63 18.69 -2.34
CA ARG A 427 14.74 18.53 -1.38
C ARG A 427 14.90 17.08 -0.89
N TRP A 428 15.96 16.80 -0.14
CA TRP A 428 16.31 15.46 0.35
C TRP A 428 15.13 14.78 1.03
N ASN A 429 14.61 13.72 0.41
CA ASN A 429 13.41 12.99 0.85
C ASN A 429 12.18 13.88 1.16
N GLY A 430 12.10 15.09 0.57
CA GLY A 430 11.04 16.06 0.82
C GLY A 430 11.23 16.94 2.07
N PHE A 431 12.34 16.80 2.79
CA PHE A 431 12.65 17.59 3.99
C PHE A 431 13.56 18.78 3.67
N HIS A 432 13.30 19.88 4.36
CA HIS A 432 13.99 21.16 4.19
C HIS A 432 14.91 21.46 5.36
N PHE A 433 14.52 20.99 6.55
CA PHE A 433 15.19 21.27 7.80
C PHE A 433 15.37 19.98 8.60
N VAL A 434 16.41 19.95 9.42
CA VAL A 434 16.61 18.95 10.46
C VAL A 434 16.95 19.66 11.75
N ILE A 435 16.33 19.25 12.85
CA ILE A 435 16.77 19.60 14.19
C ILE A 435 17.55 18.42 14.73
N ARG A 436 18.75 18.70 15.21
CA ARG A 436 19.59 17.73 15.91
C ARG A 436 20.03 18.28 17.25
N HIS A 437 20.41 17.38 18.14
CA HIS A 437 20.89 17.77 19.46
C HIS A 437 22.29 18.42 19.40
N ASP A 438 22.50 19.46 20.21
CA ASP A 438 23.82 19.99 20.55
C ASP A 438 24.24 19.53 21.95
N THR A 439 25.34 18.78 22.05
CA THR A 439 25.86 18.29 23.33
C THR A 439 26.46 19.40 24.19
N LYS A 440 26.51 20.65 23.70
CA LYS A 440 27.11 21.80 24.40
C LYS A 440 26.11 22.59 25.25
N ALA A 441 24.81 22.37 25.10
CA ALA A 441 23.77 23.13 25.82
C ALA A 441 22.57 22.24 26.20
N ASP A 442 22.27 22.19 27.50
CA ASP A 442 21.26 21.28 28.07
C ASP A 442 19.82 21.59 27.65
N ASN A 443 19.53 22.82 27.20
CA ASN A 443 18.19 23.26 26.80
C ASN A 443 18.13 23.84 25.37
N ARG A 444 19.14 23.56 24.53
CA ARG A 444 19.18 24.04 23.13
C ARG A 444 19.46 22.92 22.14
N SER A 445 18.87 23.06 20.95
CA SER A 445 19.09 22.20 19.80
C SER A 445 19.52 23.03 18.58
N VAL A 446 20.16 22.37 17.61
CA VAL A 446 20.61 22.99 16.35
C VAL A 446 19.58 22.74 15.27
N LEU A 447 19.14 23.80 14.61
CA LEU A 447 18.39 23.75 13.36
C LEU A 447 19.36 23.88 12.19
N GLU A 448 19.32 22.91 11.29
CA GLU A 448 20.04 22.93 10.02
C GLU A 448 19.04 22.95 8.85
N ARG A 449 19.46 23.55 7.73
CA ARG A 449 18.71 23.58 6.47
C ARG A 449 19.48 22.84 5.40
N HIS A 450 18.74 22.08 4.60
CA HIS A 450 19.26 21.38 3.44
C HIS A 450 19.34 22.31 2.22
N SER A 451 20.55 22.60 1.74
CA SER A 451 20.78 23.44 0.57
C SER A 451 20.61 22.67 -0.75
N ASP A 452 20.64 23.41 -1.86
CA ASP A 452 20.46 22.85 -3.22
C ASP A 452 21.64 21.95 -3.64
N ASP A 453 22.82 22.16 -3.04
CA ASP A 453 24.03 21.34 -3.23
C ASP A 453 24.03 20.03 -2.42
N ARG A 454 22.89 19.70 -1.78
CA ARG A 454 22.68 18.51 -0.96
C ARG A 454 23.49 18.44 0.32
N THR A 455 23.79 19.59 0.92
CA THR A 455 24.45 19.66 2.23
C THR A 455 23.54 20.26 3.31
N TRP A 456 23.86 19.97 4.57
CA TRP A 456 23.17 20.54 5.73
C TRP A 456 24.00 21.68 6.31
N SER A 457 23.38 22.83 6.55
CA SER A 457 24.02 24.02 7.10
C SER A 457 23.23 24.58 8.28
N VAL A 458 23.94 25.02 9.33
CA VAL A 458 23.33 25.58 10.54
C VAL A 458 22.59 26.87 10.24
N VAL A 459 21.33 26.94 10.66
CA VAL A 459 20.48 28.15 10.61
C VAL A 459 20.37 28.78 11.99
N SER A 460 20.32 27.97 13.05
CA SER A 460 20.24 28.45 14.42
C SER A 460 20.74 27.38 15.39
N GLU A 461 21.48 27.79 16.41
CA GLU A 461 21.89 26.93 17.55
C GLU A 461 21.00 27.17 18.78
N GLN A 462 19.90 27.92 18.62
CA GLN A 462 19.12 28.47 19.72
C GLN A 462 17.70 27.89 19.81
N ILE A 463 17.42 26.75 19.18
CA ILE A 463 16.10 26.11 19.29
C ILE A 463 15.89 25.66 20.74
N VAL A 464 14.84 26.14 21.40
CA VAL A 464 14.56 25.82 22.80
C VAL A 464 14.12 24.36 22.90
N ARG A 465 14.66 23.65 23.88
CA ARG A 465 14.32 22.25 24.19
C ARG A 465 14.00 22.08 25.67
N GLY A 466 12.96 21.30 25.95
CA GLY A 466 12.57 20.83 27.28
C GLY A 466 12.53 19.31 27.26
N GLN A 467 12.97 18.67 28.34
CA GLN A 467 12.90 17.21 28.46
C GLN A 467 12.73 16.78 29.91
N ARG A 468 11.84 15.81 30.16
CA ARG A 468 11.63 15.24 31.49
C ARG A 468 10.95 13.87 31.38
N GLY A 469 11.51 12.86 32.05
CA GLY A 469 10.99 11.48 31.97
C GLY A 469 10.91 11.02 30.52
N LYS A 470 9.70 10.79 30.01
CA LYS A 470 9.42 10.28 28.65
C LYS A 470 9.22 11.37 27.59
N VAL A 471 9.23 12.64 27.99
CA VAL A 471 8.75 13.75 27.15
C VAL A 471 9.91 14.60 26.65
N LEU A 472 9.94 14.83 25.35
CA LEU A 472 10.81 15.78 24.66
C LEU A 472 9.95 16.86 23.98
N GLU A 473 10.31 18.12 24.18
CA GLU A 473 9.63 19.28 23.60
C GLU A 473 10.61 20.18 22.86
N LEU A 474 10.15 20.77 21.76
CA LEU A 474 10.90 21.75 20.97
C LEU A 474 10.02 22.96 20.65
N ALA A 475 10.58 24.16 20.74
CA ALA A 475 9.96 25.40 20.22
C ALA A 475 10.79 26.00 19.08
N ILE A 476 10.14 26.15 17.92
CA ILE A 476 10.77 26.56 16.67
C ILE A 476 10.10 27.84 16.16
N PRO A 477 10.79 28.99 16.14
CA PRO A 477 10.27 30.19 15.53
C PRO A 477 9.94 29.97 14.04
N ARG A 478 8.71 30.28 13.62
CA ARG A 478 8.20 30.13 12.25
C ARG A 478 9.13 30.76 11.21
N LYS A 479 9.66 31.94 11.53
CA LYS A 479 10.58 32.71 10.66
C LYS A 479 11.86 31.93 10.31
N LEU A 480 12.38 31.08 11.20
CA LEU A 480 13.56 30.25 10.91
C LEU A 480 13.28 29.18 9.84
N LEU A 481 12.01 28.79 9.72
CA LEU A 481 11.53 27.86 8.70
C LEU A 481 11.08 28.56 7.40
N GLY A 482 11.25 29.89 7.32
CA GLY A 482 10.79 30.70 6.20
C GLY A 482 9.27 30.88 6.15
N ILE A 483 8.57 30.65 7.27
CA ILE A 483 7.12 30.78 7.38
C ILE A 483 6.80 32.12 8.06
N ALA A 484 5.93 32.92 7.44
CA ALA A 484 5.47 34.18 8.03
C ALA A 484 4.55 33.94 9.23
N ASP A 485 4.52 34.91 10.15
CA ASP A 485 3.66 34.88 11.33
C ASP A 485 2.19 34.68 10.91
N ASP A 486 1.44 33.92 11.71
CA ASP A 486 0.01 33.63 11.49
C ASP A 486 -0.37 32.96 10.16
N THR A 487 0.62 32.56 9.35
CA THR A 487 0.33 31.81 8.11
C THR A 487 -0.11 30.39 8.44
N PRO A 488 -1.21 29.87 7.82
CA PRO A 488 -1.64 28.50 8.03
C PRO A 488 -0.55 27.49 7.69
N LEU A 489 -0.26 26.59 8.63
CA LEU A 489 0.82 25.64 8.49
C LEU A 489 0.43 24.44 7.64
N ALA A 490 1.37 24.00 6.81
CA ALA A 490 1.32 22.75 6.05
C ALA A 490 2.70 22.07 6.12
N LEU A 491 2.90 21.22 7.12
CA LEU A 491 4.18 20.59 7.41
C LEU A 491 4.16 19.11 7.05
N THR A 492 5.32 18.62 6.61
CA THR A 492 5.65 17.20 6.57
C THR A 492 6.77 16.98 7.57
N PHE A 493 6.70 15.96 8.43
CA PHE A 493 7.74 15.77 9.44
C PHE A 493 7.99 14.30 9.77
N LYS A 494 9.17 14.03 10.32
CA LYS A 494 9.61 12.71 10.76
C LYS A 494 10.56 12.85 11.95
N TRP A 495 10.44 11.95 12.91
CA TRP A 495 11.45 11.74 13.94
C TRP A 495 12.33 10.54 13.58
N HIS A 496 13.60 10.61 13.92
CA HIS A 496 14.52 9.48 13.82
C HIS A 496 15.53 9.54 14.96
N ASP A 497 15.41 8.61 15.90
CA ASP A 497 16.42 8.40 16.93
C ASP A 497 17.44 7.37 16.46
N GLN A 498 18.72 7.66 16.65
CA GLN A 498 19.86 6.82 16.28
C GLN A 498 20.00 6.50 14.78
N GLU A 499 19.76 7.49 13.91
CA GLU A 499 20.14 7.41 12.49
C GLU A 499 21.65 7.23 12.34
N GLN A 500 22.08 6.19 11.62
CA GLN A 500 23.50 5.81 11.50
C GLN A 500 24.12 6.29 10.20
N VAL A 501 23.34 6.32 9.11
CA VAL A 501 23.80 6.72 7.77
C VAL A 501 22.88 7.82 7.21
N PRO A 502 23.07 9.10 7.59
CA PRO A 502 22.11 10.16 7.27
C PRO A 502 21.92 10.51 5.79
N ALA A 503 22.81 10.03 4.92
CA ALA A 503 22.67 10.21 3.48
C ALA A 503 21.91 9.06 2.80
N ASP A 504 21.66 7.96 3.52
CA ASP A 504 20.98 6.77 3.03
C ASP A 504 19.53 6.76 3.51
N GLU A 505 18.59 6.98 2.60
CA GLU A 505 17.15 6.91 2.90
C GLU A 505 16.68 5.56 3.46
N MET A 506 17.44 4.49 3.25
CA MET A 506 17.10 3.16 3.72
C MET A 506 17.47 2.94 5.19
N ASP A 507 18.25 3.84 5.79
CA ASP A 507 18.67 3.77 7.20
C ASP A 507 17.47 3.71 8.15
N ALA A 508 16.40 4.46 7.82
CA ALA A 508 15.15 4.52 8.60
C ALA A 508 14.33 3.21 8.60
N TYR A 509 14.71 2.19 7.81
CA TYR A 509 14.15 0.84 7.95
C TYR A 509 14.99 -0.05 8.86
N ILE A 510 16.28 0.27 9.06
CA ILE A 510 17.29 -0.63 9.62
C ILE A 510 17.71 -0.21 11.02
N ASN A 511 17.98 1.08 11.22
CA ASN A 511 18.72 1.58 12.36
C ASN A 511 17.87 2.48 13.25
N GLY A 512 18.14 2.37 14.55
CA GLY A 512 17.49 3.16 15.57
C GLY A 512 15.98 2.94 15.59
N ASP A 513 15.24 4.03 15.70
CA ASP A 513 13.80 4.07 15.68
C ASP A 513 13.31 5.32 14.91
N ALA A 514 12.42 5.12 13.93
CA ALA A 514 11.98 6.14 13.00
C ALA A 514 10.46 6.28 13.02
N ALA A 515 9.97 7.45 13.45
CA ALA A 515 8.54 7.74 13.54
C ALA A 515 8.11 8.78 12.47
N PRO A 516 7.33 8.40 11.45
CA PRO A 516 6.84 7.05 11.17
C PRO A 516 7.89 6.19 10.45
N ASN A 517 7.67 4.87 10.49
CA ASN A 517 8.56 3.84 9.94
C ASN A 517 9.10 4.13 8.54
N GLY A 518 10.32 3.63 8.26
CA GLY A 518 10.86 3.55 6.91
C GLY A 518 10.95 4.92 6.24
N ARG A 519 10.43 5.09 5.02
CA ARG A 519 10.41 6.39 4.32
C ARG A 519 9.10 7.17 4.47
N PHE A 520 8.20 6.76 5.36
CA PHE A 520 6.98 7.54 5.61
C PHE A 520 7.30 8.87 6.30
N ALA A 521 6.29 9.75 6.32
CA ALA A 521 6.33 11.00 7.05
C ALA A 521 4.92 11.38 7.51
N TYR A 522 4.83 12.02 8.67
CA TYR A 522 3.60 12.61 9.16
C TYR A 522 3.26 13.89 8.41
N ARG A 523 1.97 14.23 8.36
CA ARG A 523 1.48 15.48 7.75
C ARG A 523 0.65 16.26 8.74
N TYR A 524 1.06 17.49 9.02
CA TYR A 524 0.32 18.48 9.81
C TYR A 524 -0.25 19.55 8.89
N ARG A 525 -1.55 19.81 8.96
CA ARG A 525 -2.22 20.83 8.13
C ARG A 525 -3.31 21.55 8.87
N GLU A 526 -3.18 22.87 8.97
CA GLU A 526 -4.26 23.73 9.49
C GLU A 526 -5.39 23.85 8.48
N VAL A 527 -5.04 24.05 7.21
CA VAL A 527 -6.00 24.04 6.10
C VAL A 527 -5.83 22.75 5.32
N GLN A 528 -6.86 21.91 5.35
CA GLN A 528 -6.86 20.71 4.53
C GLN A 528 -7.12 21.10 3.07
N PRO A 529 -6.33 20.59 2.11
CA PRO A 529 -6.64 20.77 0.71
C PRO A 529 -8.04 20.21 0.45
N SER A 530 -8.81 21.00 -0.30
CA SER A 530 -10.22 20.83 -0.62
C SER A 530 -10.42 19.68 -1.62
N VAL A 531 -9.97 18.46 -1.28
CA VAL A 531 -10.06 17.29 -2.16
C VAL A 531 -10.50 16.09 -1.34
N GLU A 532 -11.81 15.87 -1.31
CA GLU A 532 -12.38 14.59 -0.91
C GLU A 532 -12.89 13.94 -2.19
N TYR A 533 -12.40 12.74 -2.48
CA TYR A 533 -13.02 11.89 -3.49
C TYR A 533 -14.10 11.08 -2.78
N ILE A 534 -15.37 11.45 -2.92
CA ILE A 534 -16.41 10.42 -2.75
C ILE A 534 -16.33 9.55 -4.00
N ARG A 535 -15.56 8.47 -3.92
CA ARG A 535 -15.85 7.26 -4.69
C ARG A 535 -16.91 6.55 -3.84
N ASN A 536 -18.16 6.63 -4.26
CA ASN A 536 -19.18 5.81 -3.63
C ASN A 536 -18.70 4.35 -3.71
N GLN A 537 -18.59 3.69 -2.55
CA GLN A 537 -18.20 2.29 -2.45
C GLN A 537 -19.37 1.46 -3.01
N TYR A 538 -19.30 1.12 -4.29
CA TYR A 538 -20.31 0.32 -4.94
C TYR A 538 -19.79 -1.10 -5.15
N ALA A 539 -20.56 -2.09 -4.72
CA ALA A 539 -20.10 -3.48 -4.57
C ALA A 539 -19.91 -4.30 -5.89
N ALA A 540 -20.05 -3.70 -7.07
CA ALA A 540 -19.84 -4.39 -8.35
C ALA A 540 -19.74 -3.38 -9.50
N LEU A 541 -18.69 -3.30 -10.35
CA LEU A 541 -18.65 -2.24 -11.40
C LEU A 541 -19.98 -2.10 -12.14
N GLY A 542 -20.35 -0.86 -12.40
CA GLY A 542 -21.54 -0.54 -13.18
C GLY A 542 -21.49 -1.08 -14.60
N GLU A 543 -22.64 -1.10 -15.27
CA GLU A 543 -22.73 -1.23 -16.71
C GLU A 543 -22.58 0.16 -17.34
N ARG A 544 -22.07 0.21 -18.58
CA ARG A 544 -22.11 1.46 -19.36
C ARG A 544 -23.56 1.71 -19.73
N LEU A 545 -24.14 2.79 -19.25
CA LEU A 545 -25.49 3.18 -19.65
C LEU A 545 -25.39 4.13 -20.84
N PRO A 546 -25.83 3.72 -22.06
CA PRO A 546 -25.82 4.60 -23.21
C PRO A 546 -26.89 5.68 -23.03
N LEU A 547 -26.50 6.91 -23.32
CA LEU A 547 -27.36 8.08 -23.50
C LEU A 547 -27.57 8.28 -24.99
N LYS A 548 -28.83 8.26 -25.41
CA LYS A 548 -29.23 8.55 -26.78
C LYS A 548 -29.53 10.04 -26.95
N ILE A 549 -29.47 10.53 -28.18
CA ILE A 549 -29.89 11.89 -28.55
C ILE A 549 -31.28 12.17 -27.96
N GLY A 550 -31.39 13.26 -27.20
CA GLY A 550 -32.62 13.67 -26.51
C GLY A 550 -32.84 13.05 -25.12
N GLU A 551 -31.94 12.18 -24.64
CA GLU A 551 -31.99 11.65 -23.27
C GLU A 551 -31.19 12.50 -22.28
N ALA A 552 -31.63 12.44 -21.02
CA ALA A 552 -30.95 13.01 -19.87
C ALA A 552 -30.80 11.97 -18.76
N ILE A 553 -29.70 12.03 -18.03
CA ILE A 553 -29.50 11.27 -16.80
C ILE A 553 -28.92 12.16 -15.72
N GLY A 554 -29.35 11.99 -14.48
CA GLY A 554 -28.85 12.80 -13.38
C GLY A 554 -28.89 12.07 -12.06
N THR A 555 -28.14 12.57 -11.09
CA THR A 555 -28.15 12.05 -9.73
C THR A 555 -28.39 13.18 -8.74
N ARG A 556 -29.42 13.02 -7.92
CA ARG A 556 -29.65 13.83 -6.72
C ARG A 556 -28.70 13.36 -5.63
N PHE A 557 -28.10 14.30 -4.92
CA PHE A 557 -27.27 14.03 -3.75
C PHE A 557 -27.42 15.11 -2.69
N ALA A 558 -27.00 14.79 -1.46
CA ALA A 558 -26.89 15.74 -0.37
C ALA A 558 -25.45 15.79 0.15
N THR A 559 -25.02 16.96 0.61
CA THR A 559 -23.73 17.16 1.26
C THR A 559 -23.88 17.99 2.52
N SER A 560 -23.11 17.64 3.56
CA SER A 560 -23.02 18.36 4.83
C SER A 560 -21.93 19.44 4.84
N VAL A 561 -21.15 19.57 3.75
CA VAL A 561 -20.07 20.56 3.63
C VAL A 561 -20.13 21.25 2.26
N SER A 562 -19.44 22.38 2.12
CA SER A 562 -19.46 23.15 0.87
C SER A 562 -18.76 22.41 -0.29
N THR A 563 -19.17 22.60 -1.55
CA THR A 563 -18.57 21.97 -2.76
C THR A 563 -18.14 23.01 -3.80
N SER A 564 -17.15 22.70 -4.63
CA SER A 564 -16.64 23.59 -5.71
C SER A 564 -16.39 22.90 -7.06
N ALA A 565 -16.47 21.58 -7.14
CA ALA A 565 -16.45 20.88 -8.41
C ALA A 565 -17.15 19.51 -8.33
N LEU A 566 -17.50 19.00 -9.50
CA LEU A 566 -18.14 17.71 -9.74
C LEU A 566 -17.42 17.04 -10.91
N GLU A 567 -17.24 15.73 -10.86
CA GLU A 567 -16.75 14.94 -12.00
C GLU A 567 -17.63 13.71 -12.22
N VAL A 568 -17.93 13.40 -13.47
CA VAL A 568 -18.73 12.23 -13.87
C VAL A 568 -17.93 11.35 -14.82
N HIS A 569 -17.92 10.04 -14.59
CA HIS A 569 -17.16 9.08 -15.38
C HIS A 569 -17.96 8.66 -16.63
N SER A 570 -17.52 9.12 -17.80
CA SER A 570 -18.31 9.05 -19.03
C SER A 570 -17.60 8.25 -20.13
N PRO A 571 -18.20 7.15 -20.62
CA PRO A 571 -17.73 6.46 -21.82
C PRO A 571 -18.14 7.20 -23.12
N SER A 572 -17.22 7.19 -24.09
CA SER A 572 -17.50 7.46 -25.52
C SER A 572 -17.52 6.15 -26.34
N TYR A 573 -17.52 4.99 -25.68
CA TYR A 573 -17.60 3.67 -26.33
C TYR A 573 -16.42 3.36 -27.26
N GLY A 574 -15.25 3.90 -26.93
CA GLY A 574 -13.96 3.52 -27.52
C GLY A 574 -13.56 4.30 -28.78
N ASN A 575 -14.38 5.25 -29.25
CA ASN A 575 -14.04 6.06 -30.43
C ASN A 575 -13.38 7.41 -30.09
N ASN A 576 -13.45 7.87 -28.83
CA ASN A 576 -13.02 9.22 -28.39
C ASN A 576 -13.77 10.37 -29.09
N ILE A 577 -14.95 10.10 -29.64
CA ILE A 577 -15.83 11.05 -30.33
C ILE A 577 -17.12 11.13 -29.51
N GLY A 578 -17.66 12.34 -29.34
CA GLY A 578 -18.93 12.53 -28.67
C GLY A 578 -19.02 13.80 -27.85
N GLY A 579 -20.23 14.33 -27.78
CA GLY A 579 -20.52 15.54 -27.01
C GLY A 579 -21.68 15.34 -26.07
N LEU A 580 -21.63 15.97 -24.91
CA LEU A 580 -22.72 16.07 -23.93
C LEU A 580 -22.52 17.31 -23.07
N THR A 581 -23.53 17.70 -22.31
CA THR A 581 -23.45 18.81 -21.37
C THR A 581 -23.70 18.32 -19.94
N LEU A 582 -22.77 18.64 -19.03
CA LEU A 582 -22.90 18.41 -17.60
C LEU A 582 -23.39 19.69 -16.93
N ARG A 583 -24.50 19.62 -16.20
CA ARG A 583 -25.10 20.73 -15.44
C ARG A 583 -25.22 20.39 -13.97
N LEU A 584 -25.18 21.43 -13.13
CA LEU A 584 -25.46 21.36 -11.70
C LEU A 584 -26.62 22.30 -11.35
N HIS A 585 -27.57 21.80 -10.59
CA HIS A 585 -28.75 22.49 -10.10
C HIS A 585 -28.89 22.35 -8.58
N LYS A 586 -29.57 23.29 -7.94
CA LYS A 586 -30.03 23.13 -6.56
C LYS A 586 -31.25 22.22 -6.55
N TRP A 587 -31.34 21.30 -5.59
CA TRP A 587 -32.50 20.42 -5.48
C TRP A 587 -33.73 21.21 -5.01
N GLN A 588 -34.84 21.10 -5.76
CA GLN A 588 -36.12 21.77 -5.49
C GLN A 588 -37.26 20.77 -5.26
N GLY A 589 -37.02 19.70 -4.50
CA GLY A 589 -38.05 18.72 -4.11
C GLY A 589 -38.26 17.60 -5.13
N ASP A 590 -38.19 17.89 -6.43
CA ASP A 590 -38.27 16.89 -7.51
C ASP A 590 -37.33 17.23 -8.69
N PHE A 591 -37.18 16.28 -9.64
CA PHE A 591 -36.29 16.43 -10.79
C PHE A 591 -36.72 17.57 -11.72
N ALA A 592 -38.01 17.65 -12.07
CA ALA A 592 -38.54 18.62 -13.03
C ALA A 592 -38.40 20.06 -12.53
N SER A 593 -38.78 20.29 -11.27
CA SER A 593 -38.63 21.57 -10.57
C SER A 593 -37.16 21.98 -10.44
N SER A 594 -36.26 21.01 -10.21
CA SER A 594 -34.82 21.29 -10.10
C SER A 594 -34.20 21.74 -11.42
N ILE A 595 -34.55 21.09 -12.55
CA ILE A 595 -34.00 21.46 -13.87
C ILE A 595 -34.65 22.71 -14.47
N ALA A 596 -35.88 23.04 -14.06
CA ALA A 596 -36.54 24.30 -14.41
C ALA A 596 -35.96 25.51 -13.65
N GLY A 597 -35.32 25.26 -12.50
CA GLY A 597 -34.64 26.26 -11.71
C GLY A 597 -33.30 26.73 -12.32
N PRO A 598 -32.67 27.78 -11.74
CA PRO A 598 -31.39 28.28 -12.20
C PRO A 598 -30.29 27.21 -12.19
N VAL A 599 -29.52 27.17 -13.29
CA VAL A 599 -28.31 26.35 -13.41
C VAL A 599 -27.21 27.01 -12.57
N ILE A 600 -26.64 26.27 -11.62
CA ILE A 600 -25.50 26.72 -10.80
C ILE A 600 -24.24 26.81 -11.69
N ALA A 601 -24.00 25.77 -12.49
CA ALA A 601 -22.93 25.72 -13.46
C ALA A 601 -23.23 24.69 -14.55
N GLN A 602 -22.66 24.90 -15.73
CA GLN A 602 -22.72 23.94 -16.82
C GLN A 602 -21.45 23.95 -17.65
N GLN A 603 -21.14 22.81 -18.28
CA GLN A 603 -20.03 22.68 -19.21
C GLN A 603 -20.37 21.67 -20.31
N LYS A 604 -20.17 22.07 -21.56
CA LYS A 604 -20.26 21.20 -22.72
C LYS A 604 -18.91 20.54 -22.97
N PHE A 605 -18.91 19.22 -23.16
CA PHE A 605 -17.75 18.43 -23.53
C PHE A 605 -17.90 17.99 -24.98
N VAL A 606 -16.79 17.95 -25.73
CA VAL A 606 -16.76 17.57 -27.16
C VAL A 606 -15.51 16.73 -27.38
N ASN A 607 -15.68 15.57 -28.03
CA ASN A 607 -14.63 14.60 -28.36
C ASN A 607 -13.73 14.26 -27.17
N PHE A 608 -14.35 13.87 -26.06
CA PHE A 608 -13.63 13.45 -24.86
C PHE A 608 -13.12 12.00 -25.00
N ASN A 609 -11.95 11.74 -24.40
CA ASN A 609 -11.36 10.39 -24.35
C ASN A 609 -12.34 9.39 -23.72
N ASP A 610 -12.37 8.15 -24.22
CA ASP A 610 -13.21 7.10 -23.66
C ASP A 610 -12.91 6.89 -22.17
N ASN A 611 -13.97 6.82 -21.37
CA ASN A 611 -13.90 6.71 -19.91
C ASN A 611 -13.20 7.92 -19.24
N ALA A 612 -13.32 9.11 -19.82
CA ALA A 612 -12.85 10.34 -19.18
C ALA A 612 -13.69 10.69 -17.95
N TRP A 613 -13.02 11.31 -16.97
CA TRP A 613 -13.68 12.04 -15.89
C TRP A 613 -14.02 13.46 -16.36
N LEU A 614 -15.29 13.70 -16.65
CA LEU A 614 -15.78 14.99 -17.14
C LEU A 614 -15.99 15.93 -15.97
N ARG A 615 -15.16 16.97 -15.87
CA ARG A 615 -15.10 17.87 -14.71
C ARG A 615 -15.84 19.18 -14.93
N LEU A 616 -16.81 19.46 -14.07
CA LEU A 616 -17.49 20.74 -13.93
C LEU A 616 -16.99 21.48 -12.68
N LYS A 617 -16.40 22.67 -12.86
CA LYS A 617 -16.01 23.57 -11.76
C LYS A 617 -17.09 24.63 -11.55
N TYR A 618 -17.27 25.06 -10.30
CA TYR A 618 -18.28 26.06 -9.95
C TYR A 618 -17.93 26.85 -8.69
N PRO A 619 -18.50 28.06 -8.50
CA PRO A 619 -18.35 28.81 -7.25
C PRO A 619 -18.80 27.97 -6.05
N ALA A 620 -18.10 28.09 -4.92
CA ALA A 620 -18.38 27.32 -3.72
C ALA A 620 -19.88 27.34 -3.36
N GLN A 621 -20.51 26.17 -3.37
CA GLN A 621 -21.89 25.97 -2.95
C GLN A 621 -21.91 25.46 -1.53
N PRO A 622 -22.80 25.96 -0.64
CA PRO A 622 -22.85 25.54 0.76
C PRO A 622 -23.34 24.09 0.92
N ALA A 623 -23.32 23.58 2.15
CA ALA A 623 -24.02 22.34 2.50
C ALA A 623 -25.49 22.37 2.04
N GLY A 624 -25.99 21.27 1.49
CA GLY A 624 -27.33 21.23 0.90
C GLY A 624 -27.57 20.04 -0.02
N SER A 625 -28.74 20.04 -0.67
CA SER A 625 -29.11 19.04 -1.68
C SER A 625 -29.03 19.63 -3.09
N TYR A 626 -28.47 18.84 -4.00
CA TYR A 626 -28.17 19.24 -5.37
C TYR A 626 -28.52 18.13 -6.35
N LEU A 627 -28.64 18.49 -7.63
CA LEU A 627 -28.86 17.57 -8.74
C LEU A 627 -27.86 17.91 -9.84
N TRP A 628 -27.06 16.93 -10.25
CA TRP A 628 -26.33 17.05 -11.50
C TRP A 628 -27.05 16.31 -12.62
N VAL A 629 -26.92 16.80 -13.85
CA VAL A 629 -27.55 16.23 -15.05
C VAL A 629 -26.54 16.20 -16.21
N LEU A 630 -26.46 15.06 -16.88
CA LEU A 630 -25.87 14.89 -18.20
C LEU A 630 -27.00 14.83 -19.24
N ASP A 631 -26.97 15.73 -20.22
CA ASP A 631 -27.93 15.76 -21.33
C ASP A 631 -27.27 16.31 -22.62
N ASP A 632 -28.08 16.61 -23.64
CA ASP A 632 -27.64 17.10 -24.96
C ASP A 632 -26.56 16.20 -25.60
N PRO A 633 -26.73 14.85 -25.61
CA PRO A 633 -25.75 14.00 -26.24
C PRO A 633 -25.79 14.20 -27.77
N ALA A 634 -24.64 14.48 -28.36
CA ALA A 634 -24.48 14.64 -29.81
C ALA A 634 -24.41 13.30 -30.56
N GLU A 635 -24.05 12.22 -29.86
CA GLU A 635 -24.01 10.85 -30.35
C GLU A 635 -24.15 9.86 -29.18
N GLN A 636 -23.90 8.57 -29.42
CA GLN A 636 -23.88 7.57 -28.34
C GLN A 636 -22.69 7.79 -27.40
N VAL A 637 -22.96 8.49 -26.31
CA VAL A 637 -22.08 8.64 -25.14
C VAL A 637 -22.79 8.07 -23.93
N GLY A 638 -22.18 8.07 -22.74
CA GLY A 638 -22.86 7.50 -21.58
C GLY A 638 -22.37 7.97 -20.24
N VAL A 639 -22.82 7.27 -19.21
CA VAL A 639 -22.27 7.32 -17.86
C VAL A 639 -22.20 5.91 -17.33
N TRP A 640 -21.20 5.61 -16.51
CA TRP A 640 -21.19 4.34 -15.81
C TRP A 640 -22.30 4.31 -14.75
N LEU A 641 -23.08 3.23 -14.70
CA LEU A 641 -24.22 3.05 -13.80
C LEU A 641 -24.13 1.71 -13.06
N TYR A 642 -24.15 1.75 -11.74
CA TYR A 642 -24.26 0.57 -10.89
C TYR A 642 -25.70 0.06 -10.84
N GLY A 643 -25.94 -1.22 -11.14
CA GLY A 643 -27.29 -1.81 -11.23
C GLY A 643 -28.04 -1.96 -9.89
N LYS A 644 -27.36 -1.87 -8.74
CA LYS A 644 -27.96 -1.75 -7.40
C LYS A 644 -27.21 -0.69 -6.62
N SER A 645 -27.91 0.30 -6.08
CA SER A 645 -27.31 1.39 -5.33
C SER A 645 -28.03 1.63 -4.02
N ASN A 646 -27.30 1.50 -2.91
CA ASN A 646 -27.78 1.72 -1.55
C ASN A 646 -27.02 2.86 -0.86
N VAL A 647 -26.83 4.00 -1.55
CA VAL A 647 -26.27 5.19 -0.89
C VAL A 647 -27.43 6.02 -0.32
N PRO A 648 -27.56 6.13 1.02
CA PRO A 648 -28.64 6.90 1.62
C PRO A 648 -28.62 8.35 1.13
N GLY A 649 -29.77 8.86 0.71
CA GLY A 649 -29.92 10.24 0.25
C GLY A 649 -29.48 10.52 -1.19
N VAL A 650 -29.06 9.49 -1.95
CA VAL A 650 -28.73 9.57 -3.36
C VAL A 650 -29.80 8.88 -4.20
N THR A 651 -30.22 9.51 -5.30
CA THR A 651 -31.25 8.97 -6.22
C THR A 651 -30.86 9.27 -7.65
N THR A 652 -30.93 8.27 -8.54
CA THR A 652 -30.60 8.41 -9.96
C THR A 652 -31.88 8.51 -10.79
N TYR A 653 -31.87 9.42 -11.77
CA TYR A 653 -32.99 9.71 -12.66
C TYR A 653 -32.56 9.54 -14.10
N ARG A 654 -33.40 8.91 -14.92
CA ARG A 654 -33.28 8.89 -16.39
C ARG A 654 -34.54 9.51 -16.99
N ASN A 655 -34.36 10.55 -17.80
CA ASN A 655 -35.46 11.33 -18.38
C ASN A 655 -36.50 11.75 -17.33
N GLY A 656 -36.02 12.16 -16.15
CA GLY A 656 -36.84 12.59 -15.02
C GLY A 656 -37.55 11.48 -14.24
N LYS A 657 -37.33 10.20 -14.57
CA LYS A 657 -37.87 9.06 -13.83
C LYS A 657 -36.79 8.40 -12.99
N ASP A 658 -37.12 8.11 -11.74
CA ASP A 658 -36.27 7.34 -10.83
C ASP A 658 -35.94 5.98 -11.46
N ILE A 659 -34.67 5.62 -11.41
CA ILE A 659 -34.18 4.31 -11.82
C ILE A 659 -33.43 3.67 -10.67
N GLU A 660 -33.49 2.34 -10.60
CA GLU A 660 -32.63 1.59 -9.71
C GLU A 660 -31.17 1.76 -10.15
N GLY A 661 -30.28 2.03 -9.18
CA GLY A 661 -28.86 2.16 -9.45
C GLY A 661 -28.25 3.53 -9.18
N GLY A 662 -26.95 3.63 -9.43
CA GLY A 662 -26.12 4.79 -9.06
C GLY A 662 -25.12 5.13 -10.15
N CYS A 663 -25.14 6.37 -10.64
CA CYS A 663 -24.12 6.84 -11.58
C CYS A 663 -22.73 6.88 -10.92
N VAL A 664 -21.66 6.84 -11.72
CA VAL A 664 -20.28 7.00 -11.24
C VAL A 664 -19.85 8.45 -11.36
N TRP A 665 -19.75 9.11 -10.21
CA TRP A 665 -19.41 10.52 -10.10
C TRP A 665 -18.70 10.80 -8.76
N ARG A 666 -18.07 11.95 -8.65
CA ARG A 666 -17.36 12.43 -7.45
C ARG A 666 -17.49 13.94 -7.29
N LEU A 667 -17.35 14.43 -6.06
CA LEU A 667 -17.36 15.86 -5.73
C LEU A 667 -15.97 16.36 -5.36
N THR A 668 -15.82 17.67 -5.32
CA THR A 668 -14.72 18.37 -4.67
C THR A 668 -15.33 19.26 -3.59
N TYR A 669 -15.09 18.97 -2.32
CA TYR A 669 -15.50 19.83 -1.20
C TYR A 669 -14.59 21.04 -1.04
N VAL A 670 -15.11 22.13 -0.49
CA VAL A 670 -14.35 23.32 -0.05
C VAL A 670 -14.05 23.12 1.43
N GLY A 671 -12.76 23.17 1.80
CA GLY A 671 -12.37 23.09 3.21
C GLY A 671 -13.02 24.21 4.01
N GLN A 672 -13.56 23.87 5.20
CA GLN A 672 -13.81 24.86 6.25
C GLN A 672 -12.49 25.22 6.91
#